data_AF-A0A3N6PYB9-F1
#
_entry.id   AF-A0A3N6PYB9-F1
#
_cell.length_a   1.000
_cell.length_b   1.000
_cell.length_c   1.000
_cell.angle_alpha   90.00
_cell.angle_beta   90.00
_cell.angle_gamma   90.00
#
_symmetry.space_group_name_H-M   'P 1'
#
loop_
_entity.id
_entity.type
_entity.pdbx_description
1 polymer ?
#
loop_
_entity_poly.entity_id
_entity_poly.type
_entity_poly.pdbx_seq_one_letter_code
_entity_poly.pdbx_strand_id
1 'polypeptide(L)'
;MDTLIRIGSRGYQVIQLQEQLNNWGFPVGKVDGIFGPKTLAAVIRFQEYHNLKPDGIVGPETNKILLTPPNVQALINVIIDTGTSSDIRSSVIYALGDIKSKEAVQPLINIITTDRDSDVRSRAIDALGDIKSKEAVQPLINIITTDRDSDVRSSAIEVLGRIESKEAVQPLINIITTDRDSFFRFIAIEALGRIKSKEAVQPLINIIKDTDTDSSVLILAIYALGNIESKEAIQALINVVQPLINIITNTGEHIHVRKSAIEVLGNIESKEAVQALINIITNTGEHIHVRSSAIVVLGRIESKEAVQPLINIIDTDTNSDIRSIAIDALGNIQSKEAVPPLINIITNTGEDIDVLCSAIEVLGNIQSKEAVPPLINIITNTGEDIDVLCSAIEVLGNIQSKEAVPPLINIITNTGEDIDVRKNAIEVLGNIESKEAVPPLINIITDTDTDVRSSAIRALGNIQSKEAVPPLIKIVTDTDTDVRSSAIRALGNIQSKEAVPPLIKIVTDTDTDVFVRSSAIDALGNIQSKEAVPPLIKIVTDTDTDVFVRSSAIDALGNIQSKEAVPPLIKIVTDTDTDVFVRSSAIDALGNIQSKEAVPPLIKIVTDTDTDVRSSAIRALGNIQSKEAVPPLINIITDTDTNSSLLEIAIRALGNIQSKEAIESLINIITDTNTDRYVRRIAIEALLGIEPEQYQGYSITHWTNLLSNRIRNR
;
A
#
# COMPACT_ATOMS: atom_id res chain seq x y z
N MET A 1 42.52 -4.33 7.73
CA MET A 1 43.77 -4.15 6.96
C MET A 1 43.99 -2.65 6.84
N ASP A 2 44.86 -2.09 7.68
CA ASP A 2 45.23 -0.66 7.67
C ASP A 2 46.24 -0.38 6.55
N THR A 3 45.77 -0.35 5.31
CA THR A 3 46.58 0.11 4.18
C THR A 3 46.37 1.61 4.01
N LEU A 4 47.33 2.41 4.50
CA LEU A 4 47.40 3.85 4.23
C LEU A 4 47.62 4.06 2.72
N ILE A 5 46.64 4.62 2.01
CA ILE A 5 46.77 4.96 0.59
C ILE A 5 47.30 6.39 0.48
N ARG A 6 48.35 6.60 -0.33
CA ARG A 6 49.03 7.90 -0.47
C ARG A 6 49.60 8.08 -1.87
N ILE A 7 50.16 9.25 -2.15
CA ILE A 7 50.84 9.52 -3.42
C ILE A 7 51.88 8.43 -3.75
N GLY A 8 51.84 7.92 -4.98
CA GLY A 8 52.67 6.81 -5.45
C GLY A 8 52.06 5.41 -5.27
N SER A 9 50.97 5.26 -4.50
CA SER A 9 50.20 4.00 -4.44
C SER A 9 49.62 3.64 -5.82
N ARG A 10 49.48 2.33 -6.09
CA ARG A 10 48.91 1.80 -7.33
C ARG A 10 48.08 0.55 -7.09
N GLY A 11 47.17 0.22 -8.01
CA GLY A 11 46.42 -1.03 -8.03
C GLY A 11 44.95 -0.86 -7.66
N TYR A 12 44.27 -1.98 -7.39
CA TYR A 12 42.81 -2.03 -7.23
C TYR A 12 42.27 -1.11 -6.12
N GLN A 13 42.98 -1.00 -4.99
CA GLN A 13 42.58 -0.07 -3.91
C GLN A 13 42.59 1.40 -4.35
N VAL A 14 43.47 1.77 -5.29
CA VAL A 14 43.50 3.12 -5.85
C VAL A 14 42.39 3.33 -6.89
N ILE A 15 42.02 2.29 -7.64
CA ILE A 15 40.85 2.31 -8.52
C ILE A 15 39.59 2.58 -7.70
N GLN A 16 39.38 1.83 -6.63
CA GLN A 16 38.24 2.02 -5.72
C GLN A 16 38.22 3.43 -5.11
N LEU A 17 39.38 3.92 -4.66
CA LEU A 17 39.50 5.30 -4.16
C LEU A 17 39.13 6.33 -5.23
N GLN A 18 39.63 6.17 -6.46
CA GLN A 18 39.37 7.08 -7.56
C GLN A 18 37.88 7.06 -7.97
N GLU A 19 37.26 5.88 -7.98
CA GLU A 19 35.82 5.72 -8.20
C GLU A 19 35.00 6.38 -7.08
N GLN A 20 35.38 6.18 -5.82
CA GLN A 20 34.74 6.81 -4.68
C GLN A 20 34.89 8.33 -4.71
N LEU A 21 36.08 8.87 -4.96
CA LEU A 21 36.29 10.32 -5.09
C LEU A 21 35.45 10.92 -6.22
N ASN A 22 35.36 10.23 -7.37
CA ASN A 22 34.48 10.64 -8.45
C ASN A 22 33.00 10.57 -8.03
N ASN A 23 32.58 9.53 -7.31
CA ASN A 23 31.22 9.40 -6.78
C ASN A 23 30.87 10.51 -5.80
N TRP A 24 31.85 10.98 -5.04
CA TRP A 24 31.78 12.10 -4.12
C TRP A 24 31.89 13.48 -4.81
N GLY A 25 32.03 13.54 -6.13
CA GLY A 25 32.11 14.80 -6.87
C GLY A 25 33.49 15.47 -6.83
N PHE A 26 34.54 14.76 -6.43
CA PHE A 26 35.93 15.22 -6.46
C PHE A 26 36.65 14.60 -7.67
N PRO A 27 36.57 15.22 -8.86
CA PRO A 27 36.99 14.60 -10.10
C PRO A 27 38.49 14.33 -10.11
N VAL A 28 38.86 13.04 -10.18
CA VAL A 28 40.26 12.61 -10.37
C VAL A 28 40.64 12.49 -11.85
N GLY A 29 39.66 12.62 -12.75
CA GLY A 29 39.79 12.32 -14.17
C GLY A 29 39.52 10.85 -14.47
N LYS A 30 40.22 10.28 -15.46
CA LYS A 30 40.09 8.86 -15.81
C LYS A 30 40.59 8.00 -14.65
N VAL A 31 39.77 7.06 -14.20
CA VAL A 31 40.17 6.02 -13.24
C VAL A 31 41.23 5.14 -13.90
N ASP A 32 42.45 5.17 -13.37
CA ASP A 32 43.63 4.51 -13.95
C ASP A 32 44.40 3.65 -12.92
N GLY A 33 43.97 3.67 -11.66
CA GLY A 33 44.59 2.93 -10.57
C GLY A 33 45.96 3.47 -10.14
N ILE A 34 46.29 4.72 -10.49
CA ILE A 34 47.55 5.38 -10.13
C ILE A 34 47.26 6.61 -9.26
N PHE A 35 47.78 6.62 -8.03
CA PHE A 35 47.62 7.76 -7.13
C PHE A 35 48.64 8.85 -7.50
N GLY A 36 48.30 9.62 -8.53
CA GLY A 36 49.10 10.74 -9.05
C GLY A 36 48.67 12.11 -8.48
N PRO A 37 49.20 13.21 -9.04
CA PRO A 37 48.92 14.58 -8.57
C PRO A 37 47.43 14.96 -8.57
N LYS A 38 46.65 14.45 -9.53
CA LYS A 38 45.19 14.69 -9.59
C LYS A 38 44.43 14.00 -8.46
N THR A 39 44.75 12.74 -8.19
CA THR A 39 44.18 11.99 -7.06
C THR A 39 44.61 12.61 -5.73
N LEU A 40 45.86 13.06 -5.60
CA LEU A 40 46.32 13.79 -4.41
C LEU A 40 45.52 15.07 -4.18
N ALA A 41 45.36 15.90 -5.22
CA ALA A 41 44.57 17.12 -5.12
C ALA A 41 43.10 16.84 -4.76
N ALA A 42 42.51 15.77 -5.32
CA ALA A 42 41.16 15.36 -4.98
C ALA A 42 41.03 14.88 -3.54
N VAL A 43 41.96 14.06 -3.04
CA VAL A 43 41.97 13.61 -1.63
C VAL A 43 42.15 14.79 -0.67
N ILE A 44 43.04 15.74 -0.97
CA ILE A 44 43.22 16.94 -0.14
C ILE A 44 41.93 17.75 -0.11
N ARG A 45 41.31 18.03 -1.26
CA ARG A 45 40.02 18.75 -1.32
C ARG A 45 38.91 18.03 -0.58
N PHE A 46 38.85 16.70 -0.71
CA PHE A 46 37.89 15.87 0.03
C PHE A 46 38.11 15.98 1.54
N GLN A 47 39.37 15.90 1.99
CA GLN A 47 39.71 16.05 3.40
C GLN A 47 39.37 17.45 3.92
N GLU A 48 39.70 18.51 3.16
CA GLU A 48 39.33 19.89 3.49
C GLU A 48 37.82 20.06 3.62
N TYR A 49 37.06 19.53 2.64
CA TYR A 49 35.60 19.60 2.63
C TYR A 49 34.97 18.90 3.85
N HIS A 50 35.54 17.78 4.30
CA HIS A 50 35.05 17.02 5.45
C HIS A 50 35.69 17.42 6.79
N ASN A 51 36.38 18.56 6.86
CA ASN A 51 37.09 19.03 8.06
C ASN A 51 38.07 17.99 8.64
N LEU A 52 38.62 17.13 7.78
CA LEU A 52 39.70 16.21 8.12
C LEU A 52 41.04 16.91 7.98
N LYS A 53 42.10 16.31 8.53
CA LYS A 53 43.46 16.78 8.31
C LYS A 53 43.81 16.64 6.81
N PRO A 54 44.13 17.73 6.08
CA PRO A 54 44.34 17.72 4.63
C PRO A 54 45.77 17.30 4.28
N ASP A 55 46.18 16.10 4.69
CA ASP A 55 47.54 15.59 4.47
C ASP A 55 47.70 14.72 3.22
N GLY A 56 46.62 14.52 2.46
CA GLY A 56 46.62 13.73 1.22
C GLY A 56 46.78 12.23 1.43
N ILE A 57 46.68 11.76 2.69
CA ILE A 57 46.80 10.36 3.07
C ILE A 57 45.41 9.82 3.42
N VAL A 58 44.98 8.77 2.73
CA VAL A 58 43.73 8.08 3.04
C VAL A 58 43.97 7.12 4.21
N GLY A 59 43.73 7.61 5.42
CA GLY A 59 43.73 6.84 6.67
C GLY A 59 42.34 6.33 7.07
N PRO A 60 42.21 5.67 8.23
CA PRO A 60 40.94 5.09 8.69
C PRO A 60 39.76 6.07 8.70
N GLU A 61 39.97 7.30 9.17
CA GLU A 61 38.92 8.33 9.19
C GLU A 61 38.51 8.78 7.78
N THR A 62 39.49 9.04 6.89
CA THR A 62 39.20 9.39 5.49
C THR A 62 38.51 8.24 4.76
N ASN A 63 38.95 7.00 4.99
CA ASN A 63 38.38 5.81 4.37
C ASN A 63 36.96 5.52 4.88
N LYS A 64 36.69 5.76 6.16
CA LYS A 64 35.34 5.62 6.74
C LYS A 64 34.35 6.55 6.04
N ILE A 65 34.70 7.82 5.85
CA ILE A 65 33.83 8.79 5.15
C ILE A 65 33.71 8.43 3.67
N LEU A 66 34.81 8.07 2.99
CA LEU A 66 34.77 7.66 1.57
C LEU A 66 33.86 6.47 1.29
N LEU A 67 33.76 5.54 2.24
CA LEU A 67 32.91 4.35 2.16
C LEU A 67 31.44 4.65 2.48
N THR A 68 31.15 5.74 3.20
CA THR A 68 29.79 6.20 3.41
C THR A 68 29.27 6.84 2.12
N PRO A 69 28.04 6.54 1.68
CA PRO A 69 27.48 7.21 0.51
C PRO A 69 27.31 8.73 0.76
N PRO A 70 27.54 9.58 -0.27
CA PRO A 70 27.57 11.04 -0.10
C PRO A 70 26.32 11.62 0.55
N ASN A 71 25.14 11.13 0.15
CA ASN A 71 23.85 11.53 0.67
C ASN A 71 23.68 11.17 2.17
N VAL A 72 24.04 9.94 2.56
CA VAL A 72 23.95 9.48 3.96
C VAL A 72 24.95 10.21 4.84
N GLN A 73 26.18 10.41 4.37
CA GLN A 73 27.16 11.16 5.14
C GLN A 73 26.75 12.63 5.31
N ALA A 74 26.13 13.23 4.30
CA ALA A 74 25.58 14.58 4.42
C ALA A 74 24.50 14.64 5.50
N LEU A 75 23.59 13.67 5.55
CA LEU A 75 22.60 13.54 6.64
C LEU A 75 23.25 13.30 8.02
N ILE A 76 24.31 12.48 8.10
CA ILE A 76 25.07 12.27 9.35
C ILE A 76 25.66 13.61 9.83
N ASN A 77 26.19 14.43 8.92
CA ASN A 77 26.74 15.74 9.27
C ASN A 77 25.67 16.67 9.86
N VAL A 78 24.43 16.61 9.37
CA VAL A 78 23.31 17.41 9.90
C VAL A 78 22.96 17.01 11.34
N ILE A 79 23.01 15.71 11.70
CA ILE A 79 22.62 15.26 13.04
C ILE A 79 23.73 15.43 14.09
N ILE A 80 25.00 15.49 13.67
CA ILE A 80 26.14 15.75 14.58
C ILE A 80 26.39 17.25 14.78
N ASP A 81 25.86 18.10 13.90
CA ASP A 81 25.96 19.55 14.06
C ASP A 81 25.01 20.05 15.15
N THR A 82 25.59 20.39 16.30
CA THR A 82 24.86 20.94 17.45
C THR A 82 24.24 22.32 17.18
N GLY A 83 24.66 23.01 16.12
CA GLY A 83 24.10 24.29 15.66
C GLY A 83 22.78 24.14 14.90
N THR A 84 22.53 22.97 14.30
CA THR A 84 21.26 22.64 13.63
C THR A 84 20.11 22.62 14.63
N SER A 85 18.87 22.92 14.24
CA SER A 85 17.71 22.86 15.15
C SER A 85 17.32 21.42 15.52
N SER A 86 16.72 21.20 16.69
CA SER A 86 16.30 19.86 17.13
C SER A 86 15.26 19.24 16.19
N ASP A 87 14.30 20.03 15.70
CA ASP A 87 13.31 19.60 14.70
C ASP A 87 13.96 19.00 13.44
N ILE A 88 15.01 19.66 12.93
CA ILE A 88 15.73 19.20 11.73
C ILE A 88 16.52 17.93 12.05
N ARG A 89 17.27 17.92 13.17
CA ARG A 89 18.01 16.72 13.60
C ARG A 89 17.08 15.52 13.75
N SER A 90 15.94 15.66 14.43
CA SER A 90 14.94 14.61 14.60
C SER A 90 14.38 14.09 13.26
N SER A 91 14.15 14.99 12.30
CA SER A 91 13.67 14.60 10.96
C SER A 91 14.71 13.78 10.19
N VAL A 92 15.97 14.19 10.27
CA VAL A 92 17.08 13.46 9.62
C VAL A 92 17.40 12.14 10.30
N ILE A 93 17.38 12.09 11.64
CA ILE A 93 17.57 10.85 12.41
C ILE A 93 16.54 9.80 12.00
N TYR A 94 15.27 10.19 11.87
CA TYR A 94 14.21 9.29 11.42
C TYR A 94 14.51 8.71 10.03
N ALA A 95 14.92 9.57 9.10
CA ALA A 95 15.26 9.15 7.75
C ALA A 95 16.44 8.16 7.72
N LEU A 96 17.46 8.39 8.56
CA LEU A 96 18.60 7.47 8.72
C LEU A 96 18.20 6.11 9.32
N GLY A 97 17.25 6.11 10.26
CA GLY A 97 16.66 4.91 10.84
C GLY A 97 15.89 4.09 9.80
N ASP A 98 15.05 4.74 8.99
CA ASP A 98 14.20 4.07 8.00
C ASP A 98 15.00 3.47 6.82
N ILE A 99 16.08 4.12 6.36
CA ILE A 99 17.06 3.47 5.45
C ILE A 99 17.93 2.42 6.13
N LYS A 100 17.82 2.26 7.45
CA LYS A 100 18.62 1.35 8.28
C LYS A 100 20.13 1.55 8.10
N SER A 101 20.60 2.80 8.06
CA SER A 101 22.02 3.09 7.85
C SER A 101 22.85 2.57 9.02
N LYS A 102 23.75 1.62 8.72
CA LYS A 102 24.70 1.09 9.69
C LYS A 102 25.76 2.13 10.04
N GLU A 103 26.06 3.01 9.10
CA GLU A 103 27.03 4.09 9.23
C GLU A 103 26.57 5.14 10.25
N ALA A 104 25.24 5.30 10.40
CA ALA A 104 24.63 6.19 11.40
C ALA A 104 24.61 5.61 12.82
N VAL A 105 24.84 4.31 13.04
CA VAL A 105 24.70 3.65 14.36
C VAL A 105 25.55 4.35 15.44
N GLN A 106 26.84 4.56 15.19
CA GLN A 106 27.71 5.17 16.20
C GLN A 106 27.38 6.65 16.46
N PRO A 107 27.13 7.49 15.42
CA PRO A 107 26.56 8.82 15.62
C PRO A 107 25.28 8.82 16.48
N LEU A 108 24.34 7.90 16.22
CA LEU A 108 23.10 7.78 16.97
C LEU A 108 23.34 7.34 18.43
N ILE A 109 24.24 6.38 18.67
CA ILE A 109 24.64 5.96 20.04
C ILE A 109 25.24 7.14 20.82
N ASN A 110 26.01 8.01 20.16
CA ASN A 110 26.52 9.20 20.82
C ASN A 110 25.36 10.15 21.17
N ILE A 111 24.46 10.43 20.22
CA ILE A 111 23.31 11.34 20.40
C ILE A 111 22.42 10.94 21.59
N ILE A 112 22.12 9.64 21.76
CA ILE A 112 21.27 9.18 22.88
C ILE A 112 21.88 9.45 24.26
N THR A 113 23.17 9.80 24.35
CA THR A 113 23.84 10.15 25.62
C THR A 113 24.24 11.62 25.72
N THR A 114 24.43 12.31 24.59
CA THR A 114 25.03 13.65 24.56
C THR A 114 24.07 14.78 24.17
N ASP A 115 22.97 14.50 23.45
CA ASP A 115 22.07 15.56 23.00
C ASP A 115 21.23 16.12 24.15
N ARG A 116 21.12 17.45 24.20
CA ARG A 116 20.38 18.18 25.24
C ARG A 116 18.87 17.98 25.14
N ASP A 117 18.37 17.76 23.93
CA ASP A 117 16.95 17.69 23.59
C ASP A 117 16.44 16.25 23.70
N SER A 118 15.41 16.02 24.51
CA SER A 118 14.87 14.66 24.74
C SER A 118 14.19 14.08 23.51
N ASP A 119 13.57 14.90 22.65
CA ASP A 119 12.93 14.42 21.41
C ASP A 119 13.98 13.89 20.45
N VAL A 120 15.13 14.58 20.35
CA VAL A 120 16.25 14.13 19.51
C VAL A 120 16.84 12.82 20.05
N ARG A 121 16.98 12.69 21.38
CA ARG A 121 17.45 11.43 22.01
C ARG A 121 16.47 10.29 21.78
N SER A 122 15.17 10.49 22.04
CA SER A 122 14.12 9.49 21.81
C SER A 122 14.09 9.06 20.33
N ARG A 123 14.17 10.02 19.39
CA ARG A 123 14.21 9.69 17.96
C ARG A 123 15.46 8.91 17.56
N ALA A 124 16.61 9.19 18.17
CA ALA A 124 17.82 8.41 17.93
C ALA A 124 17.70 6.98 18.47
N ILE A 125 17.02 6.78 19.59
CA ILE A 125 16.67 5.45 20.11
C ILE A 125 15.78 4.70 19.11
N ASP A 126 14.72 5.34 18.61
CA ASP A 126 13.82 4.74 17.60
C ASP A 126 14.58 4.30 16.35
N ALA A 127 15.45 5.18 15.82
CA ALA A 127 16.26 4.88 14.65
C ALA A 127 17.20 3.68 14.88
N LEU A 128 17.81 3.57 16.07
CA LEU A 128 18.63 2.40 16.43
C LEU A 128 17.81 1.11 16.47
N GLY A 129 16.54 1.20 16.88
CA GLY A 129 15.56 0.11 16.81
C GLY A 129 15.19 -0.27 15.39
N ASP A 130 14.95 0.69 14.50
CA ASP A 130 14.68 0.48 13.08
C ASP A 130 15.86 -0.23 12.39
N ILE A 131 17.09 0.19 12.72
CA ILE A 131 18.34 -0.43 12.27
C ILE A 131 18.53 -1.85 12.87
N LYS A 132 17.87 -2.16 13.99
CA LYS A 132 18.10 -3.37 14.82
C LYS A 132 19.55 -3.51 15.29
N SER A 133 20.15 -2.40 15.76
CA SER A 133 21.55 -2.38 16.15
C SER A 133 21.80 -3.12 17.47
N LYS A 134 22.56 -4.23 17.43
CA LYS A 134 23.02 -4.94 18.64
C LYS A 134 24.00 -4.11 19.46
N GLU A 135 24.77 -3.24 18.82
CA GLU A 135 25.74 -2.35 19.49
C GLU A 135 25.03 -1.34 20.40
N ALA A 136 23.76 -1.04 20.14
CA ALA A 136 22.95 -0.13 20.94
C ALA A 136 22.36 -0.77 22.21
N VAL A 137 22.35 -2.10 22.35
CA VAL A 137 21.63 -2.78 23.45
C VAL A 137 22.13 -2.35 24.83
N GLN A 138 23.43 -2.39 25.07
CA GLN A 138 23.98 -2.00 26.38
C GLN A 138 23.81 -0.50 26.67
N PRO A 139 24.06 0.42 25.72
CA PRO A 139 23.68 1.82 25.85
C PRO A 139 22.20 2.02 26.22
N LEU A 140 21.27 1.33 25.55
CA LEU A 140 19.84 1.43 25.80
C LEU A 140 19.45 0.91 27.19
N ILE A 141 20.01 -0.22 27.63
CA ILE A 141 19.80 -0.74 29.00
C ILE A 141 20.23 0.30 30.04
N ASN A 142 21.35 0.99 29.82
CA ASN A 142 21.81 2.04 30.73
C ASN A 142 20.82 3.21 30.75
N ILE A 143 20.36 3.67 29.58
CA ILE A 143 19.41 4.79 29.41
C ILE A 143 18.12 4.59 30.20
N ILE A 144 17.61 3.36 30.32
CA ILE A 144 16.42 3.04 31.14
C ILE A 144 16.54 3.60 32.57
N THR A 145 17.74 3.67 33.13
CA THR A 145 17.95 4.12 34.51
C THR A 145 18.64 5.48 34.62
N THR A 146 19.35 5.91 33.56
CA THR A 146 20.20 7.11 33.62
C THR A 146 19.58 8.35 32.98
N ASP A 147 18.63 8.21 32.05
CA ASP A 147 18.02 9.39 31.41
C ASP A 147 16.97 10.04 32.31
N ARG A 148 17.01 11.37 32.36
CA ARG A 148 16.10 12.20 33.16
C ARG A 148 14.68 12.21 32.60
N ASP A 149 14.53 12.04 31.30
CA ASP A 149 13.27 12.16 30.59
C ASP A 149 12.54 10.81 30.53
N SER A 150 11.26 10.78 30.90
CA SER A 150 10.46 9.55 30.92
C SER A 150 10.23 8.97 29.54
N ASP A 151 10.12 9.81 28.52
CA ASP A 151 9.81 9.39 27.16
C ASP A 151 11.05 8.77 26.51
N VAL A 152 12.24 9.27 26.84
CA VAL A 152 13.50 8.66 26.44
C VAL A 152 13.67 7.28 27.10
N ARG A 153 13.35 7.16 28.39
CA ARG A 153 13.41 5.87 29.11
C ARG A 153 12.42 4.85 28.54
N SER A 154 11.19 5.26 28.28
CA SER A 154 10.16 4.37 27.71
C SER A 154 10.51 3.93 26.29
N SER A 155 11.02 4.86 25.45
CA SER A 155 11.55 4.55 24.11
C SER A 155 12.65 3.48 24.18
N ALA A 156 13.56 3.57 25.16
CA ALA A 156 14.62 2.57 25.32
C ALA A 156 14.07 1.16 25.63
N ILE A 157 13.06 1.05 26.49
CA ILE A 157 12.40 -0.23 26.82
C ILE A 157 11.73 -0.82 25.58
N GLU A 158 10.96 0.00 24.85
CA GLU A 158 10.26 -0.44 23.64
C GLU A 158 11.26 -0.95 22.60
N VAL A 159 12.32 -0.17 22.33
CA VAL A 159 13.32 -0.49 21.32
C VAL A 159 14.12 -1.74 21.67
N LEU A 160 14.40 -2.01 22.95
CA LEU A 160 15.03 -3.28 23.34
C LEU A 160 14.16 -4.49 22.98
N GLY A 161 12.84 -4.36 23.10
CA GLY A 161 11.88 -5.35 22.60
C GLY A 161 11.96 -5.50 21.07
N ARG A 162 12.06 -4.40 20.33
CA ARG A 162 12.18 -4.39 18.84
C ARG A 162 13.49 -4.97 18.32
N ILE A 163 14.59 -4.79 19.07
CA ILE A 163 15.90 -5.39 18.77
C ILE A 163 15.90 -6.90 19.09
N GLU A 164 14.95 -7.37 19.91
CA GLU A 164 14.80 -8.77 20.33
C GLU A 164 16.04 -9.28 21.10
N SER A 165 16.68 -8.42 21.90
CA SER A 165 17.89 -8.81 22.63
C SER A 165 17.56 -9.60 23.90
N LYS A 166 18.13 -10.80 24.00
CA LYS A 166 18.08 -11.63 25.21
C LYS A 166 18.74 -10.97 26.42
N GLU A 167 19.73 -10.10 26.18
CA GLU A 167 20.43 -9.36 27.24
C GLU A 167 19.49 -8.39 27.99
N ALA A 168 18.41 -7.96 27.33
CA ALA A 168 17.40 -7.08 27.92
C ALA A 168 16.36 -7.82 28.80
N VAL A 169 16.26 -9.15 28.73
CA VAL A 169 15.18 -9.91 29.39
C VAL A 169 15.17 -9.70 30.90
N GLN A 170 16.31 -9.86 31.57
CA GLN A 170 16.36 -9.70 33.03
C GLN A 170 16.11 -8.24 33.48
N PRO A 171 16.70 -7.21 32.83
CA PRO A 171 16.29 -5.82 33.06
C PRO A 171 14.77 -5.60 32.93
N LEU A 172 14.13 -6.14 31.89
CA LEU A 172 12.70 -5.99 31.66
C LEU A 172 11.85 -6.76 32.69
N ILE A 173 12.27 -7.96 33.11
CA ILE A 173 11.61 -8.71 34.21
C ILE A 173 11.66 -7.91 35.52
N ASN A 174 12.76 -7.23 35.80
CA ASN A 174 12.86 -6.40 36.99
C ASN A 174 11.86 -5.23 36.94
N ILE A 175 11.65 -4.62 35.77
CA ILE A 175 10.67 -3.53 35.61
C ILE A 175 9.25 -4.04 35.91
N ILE A 176 8.81 -5.15 35.31
CA ILE A 176 7.44 -5.66 35.52
C ILE A 176 7.16 -6.12 36.96
N THR A 177 8.21 -6.44 37.73
CA THR A 177 8.08 -6.95 39.11
C THR A 177 8.30 -5.89 40.19
N THR A 178 9.10 -4.85 39.93
CA THR A 178 9.54 -3.89 40.95
C THR A 178 9.12 -2.45 40.69
N ASP A 179 8.80 -2.10 39.44
CA ASP A 179 8.41 -0.74 39.10
C ASP A 179 7.00 -0.43 39.60
N ARG A 180 6.84 0.73 40.21
CA ARG A 180 5.54 1.19 40.75
C ARG A 180 4.66 1.76 39.66
N ASP A 181 5.25 2.27 38.59
CA ASP A 181 4.55 2.88 37.48
C ASP A 181 3.98 1.81 36.54
N SER A 182 2.66 1.79 36.39
CA SER A 182 1.97 0.86 35.50
C SER A 182 2.34 1.07 34.02
N PHE A 183 2.76 2.28 33.63
CA PHE A 183 3.19 2.59 32.27
C PHE A 183 4.52 1.89 31.91
N PHE A 184 5.51 1.92 32.80
CA PHE A 184 6.78 1.23 32.56
C PHE A 184 6.62 -0.30 32.60
N ARG A 185 5.75 -0.81 33.48
CA ARG A 185 5.38 -2.24 33.48
C ARG A 185 4.70 -2.65 32.17
N PHE A 186 3.76 -1.83 31.68
CA PHE A 186 3.06 -2.05 30.40
C PHE A 186 4.07 -2.27 29.26
N ILE A 187 5.00 -1.32 29.07
CA ILE A 187 5.94 -1.37 27.94
C ILE A 187 6.92 -2.53 28.09
N ALA A 188 7.34 -2.83 29.32
CA ALA A 188 8.22 -3.95 29.58
C ALA A 188 7.54 -5.32 29.31
N ILE A 189 6.24 -5.49 29.62
CA ILE A 189 5.47 -6.68 29.26
C ILE A 189 5.45 -6.87 27.74
N GLU A 190 5.16 -5.80 27.00
CA GLU A 190 5.15 -5.84 25.53
C GLU A 190 6.53 -6.20 24.97
N ALA A 191 7.60 -5.56 25.47
CA ALA A 191 8.96 -5.84 25.06
C ALA A 191 9.37 -7.30 25.33
N LEU A 192 8.99 -7.87 26.49
CA LEU A 192 9.22 -9.28 26.81
C LEU A 192 8.49 -10.24 25.87
N GLY A 193 7.23 -9.92 25.54
CA GLY A 193 6.45 -10.66 24.54
C GLY A 193 7.14 -10.65 23.17
N ARG A 194 7.66 -9.50 22.73
CA ARG A 194 8.42 -9.38 21.46
C ARG A 194 9.72 -10.18 21.46
N ILE A 195 10.45 -10.23 22.58
CA ILE A 195 11.69 -11.02 22.73
C ILE A 195 11.42 -12.53 22.74
N LYS A 196 10.19 -12.96 23.07
CA LYS A 196 9.77 -14.36 23.17
C LYS A 196 10.62 -15.20 24.15
N SER A 197 11.07 -14.60 25.26
CA SER A 197 11.86 -15.36 26.24
C SER A 197 10.99 -16.22 27.16
N LYS A 198 11.36 -17.49 27.29
CA LYS A 198 10.74 -18.42 28.25
C LYS A 198 10.93 -17.98 29.71
N GLU A 199 11.98 -17.21 30.01
CA GLU A 199 12.23 -16.68 31.35
C GLU A 199 11.11 -15.71 31.80
N ALA A 200 10.40 -15.09 30.85
CA ALA A 200 9.31 -14.16 31.12
C ALA A 200 7.98 -14.87 31.46
N VAL A 201 7.82 -16.16 31.14
CA VAL A 201 6.52 -16.86 31.24
C VAL A 201 6.00 -16.87 32.68
N GLN A 202 6.81 -17.26 33.65
CA GLN A 202 6.35 -17.34 35.05
C GLN A 202 6.03 -15.96 35.64
N PRO A 203 6.86 -14.90 35.43
CA PRO A 203 6.48 -13.53 35.78
C PRO A 203 5.14 -13.09 35.18
N LEU A 204 4.89 -13.36 33.89
CA LEU A 204 3.63 -13.00 33.22
C LEU A 204 2.43 -13.78 33.76
N ILE A 205 2.59 -15.06 34.08
CA ILE A 205 1.54 -15.87 34.74
C ILE A 205 1.18 -15.29 36.12
N ASN A 206 2.17 -14.79 36.87
CA ASN A 206 1.92 -14.20 38.18
C ASN A 206 1.08 -12.92 38.06
N ILE A 207 1.30 -12.11 37.02
CA ILE A 207 0.47 -10.93 36.71
C ILE A 207 -0.97 -11.33 36.43
N ILE A 208 -1.19 -12.40 35.64
CA ILE A 208 -2.54 -12.87 35.31
C ILE A 208 -3.31 -13.37 36.54
N LYS A 209 -2.60 -13.92 37.54
CA LYS A 209 -3.20 -14.45 38.77
C LYS A 209 -3.47 -13.39 39.83
N ASP A 210 -2.93 -12.19 39.67
CA ASP A 210 -3.09 -11.11 40.63
C ASP A 210 -4.45 -10.43 40.42
N THR A 211 -5.34 -10.59 41.41
CA THR A 211 -6.71 -10.06 41.37
C THR A 211 -6.78 -8.55 41.42
N ASP A 212 -5.70 -7.89 41.84
CA ASP A 212 -5.63 -6.42 41.95
C ASP A 212 -5.09 -5.77 40.66
N THR A 213 -4.76 -6.59 39.64
CA THR A 213 -4.23 -6.10 38.36
C THR A 213 -5.35 -5.61 37.43
N ASP A 214 -5.14 -4.42 36.84
CA ASP A 214 -6.04 -3.84 35.85
C ASP A 214 -6.23 -4.75 34.63
N SER A 215 -7.47 -4.86 34.13
CA SER A 215 -7.83 -5.65 32.94
C SER A 215 -6.93 -5.38 31.73
N SER A 216 -6.45 -4.15 31.56
CA SER A 216 -5.55 -3.76 30.47
C SER A 216 -4.18 -4.45 30.59
N VAL A 217 -3.65 -4.53 31.81
CA VAL A 217 -2.36 -5.19 32.11
C VAL A 217 -2.51 -6.72 31.98
N LEU A 218 -3.65 -7.27 32.40
CA LEU A 218 -3.98 -8.69 32.19
C LEU A 218 -4.00 -9.05 30.70
N ILE A 219 -4.67 -8.25 29.88
CA ILE A 219 -4.78 -8.45 28.43
C ILE A 219 -3.38 -8.44 27.78
N LEU A 220 -2.50 -7.51 28.17
CA LEU A 220 -1.13 -7.49 27.64
C LEU A 220 -0.31 -8.70 28.05
N ALA A 221 -0.45 -9.15 29.30
CA ALA A 221 0.21 -10.37 29.74
C ALA A 221 -0.27 -11.59 28.95
N ILE A 222 -1.57 -11.65 28.60
CA ILE A 222 -2.15 -12.67 27.70
C ILE A 222 -1.48 -12.60 26.32
N TYR A 223 -1.40 -11.42 25.69
CA TYR A 223 -0.71 -11.27 24.39
C TYR A 223 0.78 -11.61 24.46
N ALA A 224 1.48 -11.22 25.52
CA ALA A 224 2.89 -11.53 25.71
C ALA A 224 3.12 -13.04 25.88
N LEU A 225 2.28 -13.74 26.65
CA LEU A 225 2.30 -15.21 26.74
C LEU A 225 1.99 -15.86 25.39
N GLY A 226 1.02 -15.32 24.67
CA GLY A 226 0.68 -15.69 23.30
C GLY A 226 1.89 -15.69 22.38
N ASN A 227 2.67 -14.61 22.40
CA ASN A 227 3.86 -14.47 21.57
C ASN A 227 5.01 -15.41 21.97
N ILE A 228 5.09 -15.83 23.24
CA ILE A 228 6.14 -16.74 23.72
C ILE A 228 5.88 -18.19 23.30
N GLU A 229 4.61 -18.59 23.16
CA GLU A 229 4.18 -19.89 22.60
C GLU A 229 4.77 -21.12 23.33
N SER A 230 5.18 -21.00 24.60
CA SER A 230 5.63 -22.16 25.39
C SER A 230 4.43 -23.00 25.83
N LYS A 231 4.66 -24.29 26.10
CA LYS A 231 3.60 -25.18 26.61
C LYS A 231 2.95 -24.63 27.89
N GLU A 232 3.76 -24.06 28.78
CA GLU A 232 3.32 -23.43 30.02
C GLU A 232 2.50 -22.17 29.75
N ALA A 233 2.90 -21.35 28.76
CA ALA A 233 2.16 -20.17 28.34
C ALA A 233 0.79 -20.55 27.74
N ILE A 234 0.75 -21.54 26.85
CA ILE A 234 -0.50 -22.05 26.25
C ILE A 234 -1.44 -22.58 27.33
N GLN A 235 -0.92 -23.38 28.27
CA GLN A 235 -1.74 -23.90 29.37
C GLN A 235 -2.30 -22.77 30.25
N ALA A 236 -1.52 -21.71 30.49
CA ALA A 236 -2.01 -20.54 31.22
C ALA A 236 -3.15 -19.84 30.46
N LEU A 237 -3.02 -19.66 29.15
CA LEU A 237 -4.07 -19.08 28.30
C LEU A 237 -5.34 -19.95 28.25
N ILE A 238 -5.20 -21.28 28.16
CA ILE A 238 -6.33 -22.21 28.24
C ILE A 238 -7.09 -22.03 29.57
N ASN A 239 -6.37 -21.86 30.68
CA ASN A 239 -7.00 -21.66 31.98
C ASN A 239 -7.79 -20.33 32.06
N VAL A 240 -7.39 -19.31 31.30
CA VAL A 240 -8.11 -18.02 31.24
C VAL A 240 -9.46 -18.16 30.51
N VAL A 241 -9.53 -18.97 29.45
CA VAL A 241 -10.76 -19.08 28.64
C VAL A 241 -11.80 -20.05 29.20
N GLN A 242 -11.44 -20.97 30.10
CA GLN A 242 -12.40 -21.91 30.70
C GLN A 242 -13.41 -21.19 31.63
N PRO A 243 -14.64 -21.71 31.78
CA PRO A 243 -15.60 -21.20 32.76
C PRO A 243 -15.01 -21.36 34.17
N LEU A 244 -14.42 -20.29 34.70
CA LEU A 244 -13.67 -20.34 35.96
C LEU A 244 -14.65 -20.53 37.13
N ILE A 245 -14.67 -21.72 37.71
CA ILE A 245 -15.30 -21.93 39.03
C ILE A 245 -14.49 -21.25 40.16
N ASN A 246 -13.24 -20.78 39.96
CA ASN A 246 -12.46 -20.33 41.13
C ASN A 246 -11.28 -19.35 40.96
N ILE A 247 -11.18 -18.50 39.93
CA ILE A 247 -10.12 -17.45 39.93
C ILE A 247 -10.66 -16.04 39.67
N ILE A 248 -11.70 -15.85 38.85
CA ILE A 248 -12.26 -14.52 38.57
C ILE A 248 -13.77 -14.69 38.31
N THR A 249 -14.62 -13.95 39.03
CA THR A 249 -16.08 -14.09 39.01
C THR A 249 -16.70 -13.61 37.68
N ASN A 250 -17.85 -14.18 37.30
CA ASN A 250 -18.65 -13.79 36.12
C ASN A 250 -19.21 -12.36 36.25
N THR A 251 -18.41 -11.34 35.96
CA THR A 251 -18.86 -9.97 35.69
C THR A 251 -18.63 -9.63 34.21
N GLY A 252 -19.40 -8.68 33.66
CA GLY A 252 -19.29 -8.27 32.26
C GLY A 252 -17.90 -7.77 31.84
N GLU A 253 -17.11 -7.24 32.78
CA GLU A 253 -15.72 -6.80 32.54
C GLU A 253 -14.79 -7.95 32.14
N HIS A 254 -15.04 -9.19 32.59
CA HIS A 254 -14.16 -10.33 32.32
C HIS A 254 -14.47 -11.08 31.01
N ILE A 255 -15.59 -10.76 30.34
CA ILE A 255 -15.87 -11.27 28.99
C ILE A 255 -14.80 -10.77 28.01
N HIS A 256 -14.34 -9.52 28.16
CA HIS A 256 -13.31 -8.93 27.31
C HIS A 256 -11.95 -9.62 27.45
N VAL A 257 -11.57 -10.00 28.67
CA VAL A 257 -10.33 -10.74 28.96
C VAL A 257 -10.39 -12.14 28.33
N ARG A 258 -11.52 -12.85 28.47
CA ARG A 258 -11.73 -14.17 27.85
C ARG A 258 -11.70 -14.11 26.32
N LYS A 259 -12.35 -13.11 25.72
CA LYS A 259 -12.28 -12.87 24.26
C LYS A 259 -10.84 -12.62 23.79
N SER A 260 -10.07 -11.83 24.54
CA SER A 260 -8.65 -11.57 24.23
C SER A 260 -7.81 -12.85 24.31
N ALA A 261 -8.07 -13.72 25.28
CA ALA A 261 -7.41 -15.01 25.38
C ALA A 261 -7.84 -15.99 24.27
N ILE A 262 -9.12 -15.99 23.85
CA ILE A 262 -9.60 -16.74 22.68
C ILE A 262 -8.86 -16.31 21.41
N GLU A 263 -8.76 -14.99 21.20
CA GLU A 263 -8.05 -14.39 20.07
C GLU A 263 -6.58 -14.83 20.04
N VAL A 264 -5.91 -14.74 21.20
CA VAL A 264 -4.52 -15.16 21.34
C VAL A 264 -4.36 -16.67 21.13
N LEU A 265 -5.24 -17.51 21.68
CA LEU A 265 -5.20 -18.97 21.46
C LEU A 265 -5.36 -19.32 19.98
N GLY A 266 -6.20 -18.59 19.24
CA GLY A 266 -6.33 -18.75 17.80
C GLY A 266 -5.05 -18.49 17.04
N ASN A 267 -4.27 -17.50 17.47
CA ASN A 267 -3.00 -17.13 16.83
C ASN A 267 -1.86 -18.11 17.15
N ILE A 268 -2.09 -19.10 18.03
CA ILE A 268 -1.09 -20.11 18.38
C ILE A 268 -1.33 -21.37 17.57
N GLU A 269 -0.30 -21.86 16.89
CA GLU A 269 -0.32 -23.13 16.15
C GLU A 269 -0.24 -24.35 17.11
N SER A 270 -1.24 -24.52 18.00
CA SER A 270 -1.31 -25.60 18.98
C SER A 270 -2.63 -26.36 18.92
N LYS A 271 -2.53 -27.69 18.89
CA LYS A 271 -3.71 -28.58 18.95
C LYS A 271 -4.48 -28.42 20.25
N GLU A 272 -3.77 -28.18 21.36
CA GLU A 272 -4.37 -27.91 22.66
C GLU A 272 -5.17 -26.60 22.66
N ALA A 273 -4.67 -25.57 21.99
CA ALA A 273 -5.38 -24.30 21.82
C ALA A 273 -6.66 -24.47 20.98
N VAL A 274 -6.56 -25.14 19.83
CA VAL A 274 -7.72 -25.46 18.97
C VAL A 274 -8.75 -26.29 19.73
N GLN A 275 -8.33 -27.32 20.47
CA GLN A 275 -9.25 -28.14 21.26
C GLN A 275 -9.95 -27.33 22.37
N ALA A 276 -9.25 -26.38 23.00
CA ALA A 276 -9.85 -25.50 23.98
C ALA A 276 -10.95 -24.62 23.34
N LEU A 277 -10.72 -24.10 22.11
CA LEU A 277 -11.73 -23.36 21.36
C LEU A 277 -12.93 -24.23 20.97
N ILE A 278 -12.71 -25.48 20.54
CA ILE A 278 -13.78 -26.44 20.23
C ILE A 278 -14.66 -26.72 21.46
N ASN A 279 -14.04 -26.83 22.64
CA ASN A 279 -14.77 -27.04 23.90
C ASN A 279 -15.65 -25.83 24.26
N ILE A 280 -15.28 -24.61 23.85
CA ILE A 280 -16.07 -23.40 24.07
C ILE A 280 -17.31 -23.40 23.17
N ILE A 281 -17.16 -23.67 21.88
CA ILE A 281 -18.28 -23.59 20.92
C ILE A 281 -19.35 -24.65 21.17
N THR A 282 -18.95 -25.81 21.72
CA THR A 282 -19.82 -26.95 22.03
C THR A 282 -20.52 -26.82 23.39
N ASN A 283 -20.13 -25.86 24.23
CA ASN A 283 -20.79 -25.61 25.50
C ASN A 283 -22.01 -24.69 25.32
N THR A 284 -23.20 -25.27 25.22
CA THR A 284 -24.47 -24.52 25.05
C THR A 284 -24.84 -23.63 26.23
N GLY A 285 -24.25 -23.87 27.42
CA GLY A 285 -24.41 -23.01 28.61
C GLY A 285 -23.42 -21.85 28.68
N GLU A 286 -22.52 -21.71 27.70
CA GLU A 286 -21.56 -20.62 27.63
C GLU A 286 -22.20 -19.33 27.12
N HIS A 287 -21.63 -18.18 27.51
CA HIS A 287 -22.10 -16.88 27.06
C HIS A 287 -22.01 -16.76 25.54
N ILE A 288 -23.09 -16.30 24.89
CA ILE A 288 -23.21 -16.23 23.42
C ILE A 288 -22.01 -15.52 22.77
N HIS A 289 -21.61 -14.34 23.27
CA HIS A 289 -20.45 -13.62 22.75
C HIS A 289 -19.10 -14.37 22.87
N VAL A 290 -18.93 -15.24 23.87
CA VAL A 290 -17.72 -16.05 24.03
C VAL A 290 -17.73 -17.18 23.01
N ARG A 291 -18.88 -17.85 22.82
CA ARG A 291 -19.08 -18.85 21.77
C ARG A 291 -18.85 -18.27 20.37
N SER A 292 -19.52 -17.15 20.04
CA SER A 292 -19.34 -16.47 18.75
C SER A 292 -17.88 -16.13 18.48
N SER A 293 -17.15 -15.61 19.49
CA SER A 293 -15.72 -15.27 19.33
C SER A 293 -14.87 -16.50 19.03
N ALA A 294 -15.14 -17.63 19.71
CA ALA A 294 -14.43 -18.87 19.46
C ALA A 294 -14.77 -19.47 18.07
N ILE A 295 -16.02 -19.39 17.61
CA ILE A 295 -16.42 -19.83 16.27
C ILE A 295 -15.68 -19.01 15.20
N VAL A 296 -15.71 -17.67 15.30
CA VAL A 296 -15.03 -16.77 14.36
C VAL A 296 -13.54 -17.06 14.30
N VAL A 297 -12.89 -17.23 15.46
CA VAL A 297 -11.47 -17.56 15.53
C VAL A 297 -11.18 -18.92 14.87
N LEU A 298 -11.98 -19.95 15.14
CA LEU A 298 -11.83 -21.27 14.51
C LEU A 298 -11.98 -21.22 12.98
N GLY A 299 -12.90 -20.39 12.49
CA GLY A 299 -13.05 -20.10 11.07
C GLY A 299 -11.81 -19.42 10.48
N ARG A 300 -11.34 -18.34 11.11
CA ARG A 300 -10.17 -17.56 10.66
C ARG A 300 -8.88 -18.38 10.63
N ILE A 301 -8.69 -19.30 11.57
CA ILE A 301 -7.51 -20.17 11.62
C ILE A 301 -7.67 -21.43 10.75
N GLU A 302 -8.78 -21.53 10.00
CA GLU A 302 -9.08 -22.63 9.08
C GLU A 302 -9.02 -24.02 9.75
N SER A 303 -9.50 -24.14 10.99
CA SER A 303 -9.37 -25.36 11.78
C SER A 303 -10.23 -26.50 11.20
N LYS A 304 -9.57 -27.52 10.65
CA LYS A 304 -10.23 -28.74 10.15
C LYS A 304 -10.87 -29.56 11.26
N GLU A 305 -10.28 -29.57 12.45
CA GLU A 305 -10.83 -30.24 13.63
C GLU A 305 -12.16 -29.62 14.09
N ALA A 306 -12.39 -28.34 13.79
CA ALA A 306 -13.63 -27.65 14.13
C ALA A 306 -14.78 -27.92 13.15
N VAL A 307 -14.54 -28.50 11.97
CA VAL A 307 -15.57 -28.71 10.93
C VAL A 307 -16.77 -29.48 11.46
N GLN A 308 -16.58 -30.66 12.06
CA GLN A 308 -17.70 -31.45 12.57
C GLN A 308 -18.44 -30.77 13.75
N PRO A 309 -17.74 -30.18 14.74
CA PRO A 309 -18.38 -29.33 15.74
C PRO A 309 -19.22 -28.20 15.15
N LEU A 310 -18.74 -27.52 14.11
CA LEU A 310 -19.45 -26.43 13.43
C LEU A 310 -20.67 -26.95 12.67
N ILE A 311 -20.55 -28.09 11.97
CA ILE A 311 -21.69 -28.76 11.32
C ILE A 311 -22.78 -29.12 12.35
N ASN A 312 -22.40 -29.59 13.54
CA ASN A 312 -23.37 -29.87 14.58
C ASN A 312 -24.08 -28.59 15.08
N ILE A 313 -23.38 -27.45 15.11
CA ILE A 313 -23.96 -26.16 15.53
C ILE A 313 -25.00 -25.68 14.52
N ILE A 314 -24.71 -25.75 13.21
CA ILE A 314 -25.67 -25.32 12.17
C ILE A 314 -26.95 -26.18 12.16
N ASP A 315 -26.89 -27.43 12.64
CA ASP A 315 -28.03 -28.33 12.69
C ASP A 315 -28.84 -28.24 14.00
N THR A 316 -28.17 -27.98 15.14
CA THR A 316 -28.77 -28.18 16.48
C THR A 316 -28.92 -26.93 17.33
N ASP A 317 -28.23 -25.83 17.01
CA ASP A 317 -28.33 -24.59 17.80
C ASP A 317 -29.66 -23.87 17.48
N THR A 318 -30.32 -23.32 18.50
CA THR A 318 -31.61 -22.63 18.32
C THR A 318 -31.45 -21.15 17.99
N ASN A 319 -30.23 -20.60 18.08
CA ASN A 319 -29.95 -19.20 17.80
C ASN A 319 -29.45 -19.05 16.35
N SER A 320 -30.21 -18.32 15.53
CA SER A 320 -29.88 -18.07 14.12
C SER A 320 -28.53 -17.36 13.94
N ASP A 321 -28.19 -16.41 14.82
CA ASP A 321 -26.89 -15.70 14.76
C ASP A 321 -25.71 -16.68 14.92
N ILE A 322 -25.78 -17.59 15.89
CA ILE A 322 -24.74 -18.61 16.12
C ILE A 322 -24.65 -19.56 14.93
N ARG A 323 -25.78 -19.93 14.31
CA ARG A 323 -25.79 -20.77 13.11
C ARG A 323 -25.16 -20.06 11.92
N SER A 324 -25.54 -18.81 11.63
CA SER A 324 -24.95 -17.99 10.56
C SER A 324 -23.44 -17.83 10.77
N ILE A 325 -22.99 -17.48 11.99
CA ILE A 325 -21.55 -17.37 12.30
C ILE A 325 -20.81 -18.72 12.13
N ALA A 326 -21.46 -19.84 12.44
CA ALA A 326 -20.88 -21.17 12.21
C ALA A 326 -20.79 -21.52 10.71
N ILE A 327 -21.78 -21.11 9.91
CA ILE A 327 -21.76 -21.22 8.44
C ILE A 327 -20.59 -20.42 7.87
N ASP A 328 -20.44 -19.14 8.27
CA ASP A 328 -19.33 -18.29 7.83
C ASP A 328 -17.98 -18.89 8.20
N ALA A 329 -17.86 -19.45 9.42
CA ALA A 329 -16.65 -20.13 9.85
C ALA A 329 -16.34 -21.36 8.96
N LEU A 330 -17.34 -22.15 8.58
CA LEU A 330 -17.19 -23.27 7.64
C LEU A 330 -16.76 -22.81 6.24
N GLY A 331 -17.25 -21.65 5.80
CA GLY A 331 -16.83 -21.01 4.55
C GLY A 331 -15.40 -20.54 4.58
N ASN A 332 -14.97 -19.89 5.67
CA ASN A 332 -13.57 -19.50 5.88
C ASN A 332 -12.64 -20.73 5.91
N ILE A 333 -13.06 -21.85 6.51
CA ILE A 333 -12.31 -23.12 6.49
C ILE A 333 -12.30 -23.76 5.09
N GLN A 334 -13.20 -23.35 4.18
CA GLN A 334 -13.42 -23.95 2.86
C GLN A 334 -13.75 -25.45 2.93
N SER A 335 -14.56 -25.85 3.94
CA SER A 335 -14.83 -27.25 4.19
C SER A 335 -15.82 -27.86 3.20
N LYS A 336 -15.34 -28.81 2.38
CA LYS A 336 -16.22 -29.59 1.50
C LYS A 336 -17.18 -30.51 2.26
N GLU A 337 -16.85 -30.88 3.49
CA GLU A 337 -17.73 -31.69 4.34
C GLU A 337 -18.98 -30.90 4.77
N ALA A 338 -18.92 -29.57 4.73
CA ALA A 338 -20.07 -28.71 5.02
C ALA A 338 -21.05 -28.61 3.85
N VAL A 339 -20.68 -29.02 2.63
CA VAL A 339 -21.53 -28.86 1.44
C VAL A 339 -22.89 -29.56 1.59
N PRO A 340 -22.98 -30.85 1.98
CA PRO A 340 -24.28 -31.50 2.12
C PRO A 340 -25.18 -30.87 3.22
N PRO A 341 -24.68 -30.54 4.42
CA PRO A 341 -25.45 -29.78 5.42
C PRO A 341 -25.93 -28.41 4.91
N LEU A 342 -25.08 -27.66 4.21
CA LEU A 342 -25.45 -26.35 3.65
C LEU A 342 -26.52 -26.48 2.55
N ILE A 343 -26.44 -27.51 1.70
CA ILE A 343 -27.50 -27.83 0.72
C ILE A 343 -28.82 -28.13 1.43
N ASN A 344 -28.79 -28.87 2.54
CA ASN A 344 -29.99 -29.16 3.33
C ASN A 344 -30.63 -27.87 3.87
N ILE A 345 -29.83 -26.91 4.34
CA ILE A 345 -30.30 -25.59 4.79
C ILE A 345 -31.02 -24.85 3.66
N ILE A 346 -30.39 -24.70 2.49
CA ILE A 346 -30.97 -23.91 1.38
C ILE A 346 -32.18 -24.59 0.70
N THR A 347 -32.45 -25.85 1.03
CA THR A 347 -33.64 -26.59 0.55
C THR A 347 -34.75 -26.69 1.60
N ASN A 348 -34.51 -26.20 2.82
CA ASN A 348 -35.47 -26.27 3.92
C ASN A 348 -36.47 -25.11 3.86
N THR A 349 -37.75 -25.43 3.71
CA THR A 349 -38.82 -24.43 3.67
C THR A 349 -39.03 -23.80 5.06
N GLY A 350 -38.96 -22.47 5.14
CA GLY A 350 -39.22 -21.72 6.39
C GLY A 350 -38.00 -21.56 7.29
N GLU A 351 -36.80 -21.74 6.74
CA GLU A 351 -35.55 -21.35 7.38
C GLU A 351 -35.42 -19.82 7.46
N ASP A 352 -34.63 -19.34 8.41
CA ASP A 352 -34.31 -17.92 8.58
C ASP A 352 -33.54 -17.37 7.36
N ILE A 353 -33.93 -16.18 6.88
CA ILE A 353 -33.38 -15.59 5.64
C ILE A 353 -31.87 -15.35 5.78
N ASP A 354 -31.40 -14.89 6.94
CA ASP A 354 -29.97 -14.61 7.15
C ASP A 354 -29.16 -15.92 7.11
N VAL A 355 -29.71 -17.00 7.68
CA VAL A 355 -29.10 -18.33 7.62
C VAL A 355 -29.09 -18.89 6.19
N LEU A 356 -30.15 -18.68 5.42
CA LEU A 356 -30.23 -19.06 4.00
C LEU A 356 -29.19 -18.33 3.16
N CYS A 357 -29.14 -16.99 3.25
CA CYS A 357 -28.18 -16.18 2.51
C CYS A 357 -26.74 -16.54 2.89
N SER A 358 -26.45 -16.71 4.18
CA SER A 358 -25.12 -17.16 4.65
C SER A 358 -24.74 -18.52 4.03
N ALA A 359 -25.67 -19.48 4.00
CA ALA A 359 -25.42 -20.79 3.43
C ALA A 359 -25.19 -20.74 1.91
N ILE A 360 -25.97 -19.93 1.18
CA ILE A 360 -25.80 -19.71 -0.26
C ILE A 360 -24.42 -19.10 -0.53
N GLU A 361 -24.08 -18.00 0.15
CA GLU A 361 -22.80 -17.31 -0.01
C GLU A 361 -21.61 -18.25 0.24
N VAL A 362 -21.66 -19.02 1.34
CA VAL A 362 -20.61 -19.97 1.69
C VAL A 362 -20.47 -21.10 0.65
N LEU A 363 -21.58 -21.60 0.08
CA LEU A 363 -21.51 -22.57 -1.02
C LEU A 363 -20.82 -21.98 -2.27
N GLY A 364 -20.99 -20.68 -2.52
CA GLY A 364 -20.26 -19.92 -3.53
C GLY A 364 -18.77 -19.78 -3.23
N ASN A 365 -18.43 -19.38 -2.00
CA ASN A 365 -17.04 -19.24 -1.54
C ASN A 365 -16.28 -20.58 -1.60
N ILE A 366 -16.94 -21.70 -1.31
CA ILE A 366 -16.39 -23.06 -1.43
C ILE A 366 -16.33 -23.54 -2.91
N GLN A 367 -16.94 -22.81 -3.84
CA GLN A 367 -17.09 -23.18 -5.25
C GLN A 367 -17.78 -24.54 -5.44
N SER A 368 -18.82 -24.81 -4.66
CA SER A 368 -19.49 -26.11 -4.67
C SER A 368 -20.33 -26.32 -5.92
N LYS A 369 -19.88 -27.21 -6.81
CA LYS A 369 -20.68 -27.63 -7.98
C LYS A 369 -21.92 -28.43 -7.59
N GLU A 370 -21.91 -29.09 -6.43
CA GLU A 370 -23.06 -29.83 -5.91
C GLU A 370 -24.21 -28.90 -5.51
N ALA A 371 -23.92 -27.63 -5.22
CA ALA A 371 -24.93 -26.61 -4.92
C ALA A 371 -25.64 -26.07 -6.18
N VAL A 372 -25.10 -26.31 -7.38
CA VAL A 372 -25.67 -25.75 -8.62
C VAL A 372 -27.14 -26.17 -8.84
N PRO A 373 -27.53 -27.45 -8.74
CA PRO A 373 -28.94 -27.81 -8.93
C PRO A 373 -29.89 -27.22 -7.87
N PRO A 374 -29.57 -27.25 -6.55
CA PRO A 374 -30.37 -26.54 -5.54
C PRO A 374 -30.49 -25.03 -5.80
N LEU A 375 -29.39 -24.36 -6.18
CA LEU A 375 -29.39 -22.92 -6.49
C LEU A 375 -30.24 -22.61 -7.75
N ILE A 376 -30.19 -23.47 -8.77
CA ILE A 376 -31.09 -23.35 -9.94
C ILE A 376 -32.55 -23.50 -9.52
N ASN A 377 -32.86 -24.40 -8.58
CA ASN A 377 -34.22 -24.56 -8.06
C ASN A 377 -34.70 -23.30 -7.31
N ILE A 378 -33.82 -22.62 -6.57
CA ILE A 378 -34.13 -21.34 -5.91
C ILE A 378 -34.48 -20.27 -6.95
N ILE A 379 -33.62 -20.06 -7.95
CA ILE A 379 -33.85 -18.99 -8.96
C ILE A 379 -34.99 -19.29 -9.94
N THR A 380 -35.55 -20.49 -9.91
CA THR A 380 -36.72 -20.88 -10.72
C THR A 380 -38.01 -20.99 -9.90
N ASN A 381 -37.92 -20.85 -8.57
CA ASN A 381 -39.07 -20.90 -7.68
C ASN A 381 -39.85 -19.57 -7.70
N THR A 382 -41.14 -19.64 -8.02
CA THR A 382 -41.99 -18.45 -8.06
C THR A 382 -42.36 -18.00 -6.64
N GLY A 383 -42.07 -16.75 -6.29
CA GLY A 383 -42.43 -16.16 -4.99
C GLY A 383 -41.38 -16.37 -3.89
N GLU A 384 -40.15 -16.71 -4.28
CA GLU A 384 -38.99 -16.65 -3.40
C GLU A 384 -38.64 -15.20 -3.03
N ASP A 385 -37.96 -15.00 -1.91
CA ASP A 385 -37.50 -13.68 -1.49
C ASP A 385 -36.45 -13.11 -2.44
N ILE A 386 -36.50 -11.80 -2.69
CA ILE A 386 -35.61 -11.12 -3.66
C ILE A 386 -34.14 -11.24 -3.23
N ASP A 387 -33.85 -11.17 -1.92
CA ASP A 387 -32.47 -11.23 -1.41
C ASP A 387 -31.89 -12.64 -1.59
N VAL A 388 -32.72 -13.67 -1.41
CA VAL A 388 -32.37 -15.07 -1.64
C VAL A 388 -32.13 -15.34 -3.13
N LEU A 389 -32.99 -14.80 -4.00
CA LEU A 389 -32.83 -14.89 -5.46
C LEU A 389 -31.53 -14.23 -5.92
N CYS A 390 -31.27 -12.99 -5.49
CA CYS A 390 -30.06 -12.27 -5.85
C CYS A 390 -28.81 -12.99 -5.36
N SER A 391 -28.80 -13.46 -4.12
CA SER A 391 -27.70 -14.24 -3.54
C SER A 391 -27.43 -15.53 -4.33
N ALA A 392 -28.48 -16.26 -4.71
CA ALA A 392 -28.34 -17.48 -5.52
C ALA A 392 -27.81 -17.18 -6.94
N ILE A 393 -28.29 -16.11 -7.59
CA ILE A 393 -27.81 -15.66 -8.90
C ILE A 393 -26.33 -15.29 -8.84
N GLU A 394 -25.93 -14.46 -7.87
CA GLU A 394 -24.55 -14.03 -7.66
C GLU A 394 -23.62 -15.22 -7.45
N VAL A 395 -24.02 -16.17 -6.59
CA VAL A 395 -23.24 -17.38 -6.32
C VAL A 395 -23.10 -18.27 -7.55
N LEU A 396 -24.16 -18.43 -8.36
CA LEU A 396 -24.07 -19.15 -9.63
C LEU A 396 -23.07 -18.48 -10.59
N GLY A 397 -22.98 -17.15 -10.55
CA GLY A 397 -21.96 -16.36 -11.24
C GLY A 397 -20.55 -16.59 -10.73
N ASN A 398 -20.36 -16.54 -9.41
CA ASN A 398 -19.07 -16.78 -8.75
C ASN A 398 -18.55 -18.19 -9.00
N ILE A 399 -19.43 -19.20 -9.05
CA ILE A 399 -19.10 -20.60 -9.40
C ILE A 399 -18.84 -20.76 -10.92
N GLN A 400 -19.15 -19.75 -11.73
CA GLN A 400 -19.10 -19.79 -13.20
C GLN A 400 -19.94 -20.95 -13.78
N SER A 401 -21.13 -21.16 -13.23
CA SER A 401 -21.99 -22.28 -13.61
C SER A 401 -22.60 -22.10 -14.99
N LYS A 402 -22.17 -22.92 -15.95
CA LYS A 402 -22.77 -22.97 -17.29
C LYS A 402 -24.18 -23.57 -17.28
N GLU A 403 -24.48 -24.42 -16.30
CA GLU A 403 -25.83 -25.00 -16.12
C GLU A 403 -26.86 -23.95 -15.70
N ALA A 404 -26.41 -22.84 -15.09
CA ALA A 404 -27.26 -21.72 -14.73
C ALA A 404 -27.62 -20.83 -15.92
N VAL A 405 -26.92 -20.94 -17.05
CA VAL A 405 -27.12 -20.04 -18.20
C VAL A 405 -28.56 -20.09 -18.74
N PRO A 406 -29.19 -21.26 -18.99
CA PRO A 406 -30.57 -21.27 -19.48
C PRO A 406 -31.60 -20.70 -18.48
N PRO A 407 -31.56 -21.03 -17.16
CA PRO A 407 -32.37 -20.36 -16.16
C PRO A 407 -32.16 -18.84 -16.10
N LEU A 408 -30.91 -18.37 -16.14
CA LEU A 408 -30.59 -16.95 -16.15
C LEU A 408 -31.12 -16.25 -17.42
N ILE A 409 -31.05 -16.90 -18.58
CA ILE A 409 -31.67 -16.40 -19.82
C ILE A 409 -33.19 -16.25 -19.66
N ASN A 410 -33.84 -17.19 -18.99
CA ASN A 410 -35.28 -17.11 -18.71
C ASN A 410 -35.62 -15.90 -17.81
N ILE A 411 -34.80 -15.64 -16.78
CA ILE A 411 -34.95 -14.50 -15.88
C ILE A 411 -34.82 -13.18 -16.66
N ILE A 412 -33.75 -12.99 -17.45
CA ILE A 412 -33.53 -11.72 -18.15
C ILE A 412 -34.58 -11.42 -19.24
N THR A 413 -35.25 -12.46 -19.76
CA THR A 413 -36.30 -12.35 -20.78
C THR A 413 -37.71 -12.23 -20.19
N ASN A 414 -37.89 -12.48 -18.90
CA ASN A 414 -39.17 -12.29 -18.21
C ASN A 414 -39.38 -10.81 -17.85
N THR A 415 -40.15 -10.08 -18.64
CA THR A 415 -40.43 -8.65 -18.39
C THR A 415 -41.31 -8.38 -17.16
N GLY A 416 -41.91 -9.42 -16.58
CA GLY A 416 -42.66 -9.32 -15.32
C GLY A 416 -41.81 -9.60 -14.07
N GLU A 417 -40.52 -9.91 -14.27
CA GLU A 417 -39.58 -10.13 -13.18
C GLU A 417 -39.11 -8.80 -12.57
N ASP A 418 -38.68 -8.87 -11.31
CA ASP A 418 -38.09 -7.72 -10.63
C ASP A 418 -36.84 -7.19 -11.36
N ILE A 419 -36.72 -5.86 -11.43
CA ILE A 419 -35.66 -5.18 -12.20
C ILE A 419 -34.27 -5.52 -11.63
N ASP A 420 -34.13 -5.62 -10.31
CA ASP A 420 -32.85 -5.90 -9.67
C ASP A 420 -32.44 -7.36 -9.90
N VAL A 421 -33.39 -8.30 -9.84
CA VAL A 421 -33.18 -9.71 -10.19
C VAL A 421 -32.72 -9.84 -11.65
N ARG A 422 -33.37 -9.12 -12.58
CA ARG A 422 -32.97 -9.11 -14.00
C ARG A 422 -31.57 -8.52 -14.20
N LYS A 423 -31.26 -7.39 -13.57
CA LYS A 423 -29.94 -6.74 -13.65
C LYS A 423 -28.85 -7.68 -13.14
N ASN A 424 -29.05 -8.29 -11.98
CA ASN A 424 -28.11 -9.26 -11.41
C ASN A 424 -27.90 -10.46 -12.35
N ALA A 425 -28.97 -11.02 -12.93
CA ALA A 425 -28.84 -12.10 -13.90
C ALA A 425 -28.08 -11.68 -15.17
N ILE A 426 -28.29 -10.45 -15.69
CA ILE A 426 -27.54 -9.89 -16.82
C ILE A 426 -26.05 -9.75 -16.48
N GLU A 427 -25.74 -9.19 -15.32
CA GLU A 427 -24.36 -8.99 -14.87
C GLU A 427 -23.63 -10.32 -14.70
N VAL A 428 -24.31 -11.31 -14.09
CA VAL A 428 -23.79 -12.67 -13.94
C VAL A 428 -23.53 -13.33 -15.29
N LEU A 429 -24.44 -13.22 -16.26
CA LEU A 429 -24.21 -13.74 -17.61
C LEU A 429 -23.01 -13.08 -18.30
N GLY A 430 -22.79 -11.78 -18.04
CA GLY A 430 -21.61 -11.04 -18.44
C GLY A 430 -20.32 -11.57 -17.81
N ASN A 431 -20.33 -11.80 -16.50
CA ASN A 431 -19.20 -12.28 -15.71
C ASN A 431 -18.85 -13.75 -16.00
N ILE A 432 -19.85 -14.58 -16.32
CA ILE A 432 -19.66 -15.97 -16.81
C ILE A 432 -19.08 -15.99 -18.24
N GLU A 433 -19.07 -14.84 -18.93
CA GLU A 433 -18.68 -14.70 -20.33
C GLU A 433 -19.53 -15.61 -21.26
N SER A 434 -20.82 -15.74 -20.95
CA SER A 434 -21.70 -16.69 -21.64
C SER A 434 -22.01 -16.28 -23.08
N LYS A 435 -21.44 -17.02 -24.04
CA LYS A 435 -21.73 -16.83 -25.48
C LYS A 435 -23.17 -17.18 -25.84
N GLU A 436 -23.80 -18.10 -25.12
CA GLU A 436 -25.21 -18.47 -25.33
C GLU A 436 -26.16 -17.34 -24.92
N ALA A 437 -25.74 -16.48 -23.98
CA ALA A 437 -26.50 -15.30 -23.59
C ALA A 437 -26.37 -14.13 -24.58
N VAL A 438 -25.44 -14.18 -25.55
CA VAL A 438 -25.23 -13.07 -26.49
C VAL A 438 -26.50 -12.73 -27.29
N PRO A 439 -27.22 -13.67 -27.94
CA PRO A 439 -28.43 -13.31 -28.68
C PRO A 439 -29.55 -12.74 -27.79
N PRO A 440 -29.88 -13.31 -26.61
CA PRO A 440 -30.80 -12.69 -25.66
C PRO A 440 -30.36 -11.30 -25.20
N LEU A 441 -29.08 -11.11 -24.85
CA LEU A 441 -28.54 -9.82 -24.42
C LEU A 441 -28.62 -8.76 -25.53
N ILE A 442 -28.35 -9.14 -26.78
CA ILE A 442 -28.54 -8.25 -27.96
C ILE A 442 -30.00 -7.80 -28.08
N ASN A 443 -30.98 -8.63 -27.71
CA ASN A 443 -32.39 -8.24 -27.74
C ASN A 443 -32.72 -7.24 -26.60
N ILE A 444 -32.05 -7.40 -25.45
CA ILE A 444 -32.26 -6.58 -24.24
C ILE A 444 -31.60 -5.19 -24.34
N ILE A 445 -30.63 -4.97 -25.24
CA ILE A 445 -30.07 -3.61 -25.45
C ILE A 445 -31.13 -2.60 -25.97
N THR A 446 -32.34 -3.07 -26.31
CA THR A 446 -33.50 -2.23 -26.68
C THR A 446 -34.65 -2.28 -25.66
N ASP A 447 -34.39 -2.76 -24.44
CA ASP A 447 -35.36 -2.79 -23.34
C ASP A 447 -35.89 -1.38 -23.02
N THR A 448 -37.13 -1.28 -22.53
CA THR A 448 -37.72 -0.01 -22.12
C THR A 448 -36.98 0.62 -20.94
N ASP A 449 -36.44 -0.21 -20.06
CA ASP A 449 -35.72 0.23 -18.86
C ASP A 449 -34.24 0.56 -19.18
N THR A 450 -33.82 1.77 -18.79
CA THR A 450 -32.47 2.30 -19.06
C THR A 450 -31.36 1.52 -18.36
N ASP A 451 -31.61 1.05 -17.14
CA ASP A 451 -30.63 0.31 -16.35
C ASP A 451 -30.42 -1.07 -16.94
N VAL A 452 -31.53 -1.74 -17.32
CA VAL A 452 -31.50 -3.03 -17.99
C VAL A 452 -30.73 -2.96 -19.32
N ARG A 453 -31.00 -1.92 -20.14
CA ARG A 453 -30.22 -1.70 -21.39
C ARG A 453 -28.73 -1.54 -21.10
N SER A 454 -28.38 -0.70 -20.13
CA SER A 454 -27.00 -0.38 -19.79
C SER A 454 -26.26 -1.60 -19.23
N SER A 455 -26.92 -2.40 -18.39
CA SER A 455 -26.38 -3.67 -17.89
C SER A 455 -26.18 -4.68 -19.01
N ALA A 456 -27.11 -4.81 -19.98
CA ALA A 456 -26.93 -5.70 -21.11
C ALA A 456 -25.75 -5.27 -22.00
N ILE A 457 -25.61 -3.98 -22.25
CA ILE A 457 -24.47 -3.42 -23.01
C ILE A 457 -23.14 -3.69 -22.29
N ARG A 458 -23.07 -3.47 -20.98
CA ARG A 458 -21.89 -3.76 -20.16
C ARG A 458 -21.57 -5.26 -20.18
N ALA A 459 -22.57 -6.12 -20.02
CA ALA A 459 -22.40 -7.57 -20.09
C ALA A 459 -21.83 -8.02 -21.45
N LEU A 460 -22.33 -7.48 -22.57
CA LEU A 460 -21.79 -7.75 -23.90
C LEU A 460 -20.33 -7.28 -24.07
N GLY A 461 -19.98 -6.14 -23.46
CA GLY A 461 -18.61 -5.65 -23.38
C GLY A 461 -17.69 -6.56 -22.58
N ASN A 462 -18.16 -7.06 -21.43
CA ASN A 462 -17.44 -8.00 -20.57
C ASN A 462 -17.24 -9.37 -21.25
N ILE A 463 -18.27 -9.89 -21.93
CA ILE A 463 -18.19 -11.11 -22.77
C ILE A 463 -17.20 -10.93 -23.94
N GLN A 464 -16.84 -9.68 -24.27
CA GLN A 464 -16.04 -9.31 -25.43
C GLN A 464 -16.64 -9.84 -26.76
N SER A 465 -17.97 -9.83 -26.85
CA SER A 465 -18.67 -10.45 -27.98
C SER A 465 -18.52 -9.65 -29.26
N LYS A 466 -17.85 -10.24 -30.26
CA LYS A 466 -17.76 -9.65 -31.62
C LYS A 466 -19.11 -9.62 -32.34
N GLU A 467 -20.02 -10.55 -32.03
CA GLU A 467 -21.38 -10.56 -32.58
C GLU A 467 -22.20 -9.35 -32.09
N ALA A 468 -21.88 -8.83 -30.91
CA ALA A 468 -22.51 -7.63 -30.36
C ALA A 468 -21.98 -6.34 -31.00
N VAL A 469 -20.88 -6.35 -31.75
CA VAL A 469 -20.29 -5.13 -32.32
C VAL A 469 -21.27 -4.41 -33.27
N PRO A 470 -21.91 -5.06 -34.27
CA PRO A 470 -22.84 -4.34 -35.15
C PRO A 470 -24.08 -3.80 -34.42
N PRO A 471 -24.72 -4.53 -33.48
CA PRO A 471 -25.77 -3.96 -32.62
C PRO A 471 -25.27 -2.77 -31.77
N LEU A 472 -24.13 -2.89 -31.10
CA LEU A 472 -23.56 -1.81 -30.27
C LEU A 472 -23.23 -0.56 -31.09
N ILE A 473 -22.73 -0.72 -32.32
CA ILE A 473 -22.51 0.39 -33.27
C ILE A 473 -23.83 1.12 -33.61
N LYS A 474 -25.00 0.47 -33.54
CA LYS A 474 -26.29 1.18 -33.71
C LYS A 474 -26.66 1.97 -32.45
N ILE A 475 -26.34 1.43 -31.28
CA ILE A 475 -26.65 2.04 -29.97
C ILE A 475 -25.77 3.25 -29.65
N VAL A 476 -24.60 3.42 -30.29
CA VAL A 476 -23.81 4.66 -30.13
C VAL A 476 -24.56 5.92 -30.59
N THR A 477 -25.71 5.78 -31.28
CA THR A 477 -26.61 6.88 -31.67
C THR A 477 -27.92 6.91 -30.88
N ASP A 478 -27.99 6.23 -29.73
CA ASP A 478 -29.16 6.23 -28.86
C ASP A 478 -29.51 7.64 -28.34
N THR A 479 -30.79 7.88 -28.05
CA THR A 479 -31.24 9.15 -27.46
C THR A 479 -30.65 9.39 -26.08
N ASP A 480 -30.45 8.32 -25.31
CA ASP A 480 -29.94 8.38 -23.95
C ASP A 480 -28.41 8.43 -23.91
N THR A 481 -27.87 9.42 -23.21
CA THR A 481 -26.41 9.68 -23.15
C THR A 481 -25.64 8.59 -22.42
N ASP A 482 -26.23 7.98 -21.39
CA ASP A 482 -25.57 6.93 -20.60
C ASP A 482 -25.53 5.62 -21.38
N VAL A 483 -26.59 5.34 -22.13
CA VAL A 483 -26.66 4.21 -23.07
C VAL A 483 -25.63 4.37 -24.19
N ARG A 484 -25.51 5.57 -24.80
CA ARG A 484 -24.47 5.84 -25.82
C ARG A 484 -23.07 5.61 -25.25
N SER A 485 -22.79 6.19 -24.08
CA SER A 485 -21.47 6.09 -23.42
C SER A 485 -21.15 4.65 -23.02
N SER A 486 -22.14 3.90 -22.54
CA SER A 486 -22.01 2.47 -22.24
C SER A 486 -21.67 1.66 -23.48
N ALA A 487 -22.33 1.93 -24.62
CA ALA A 487 -22.05 1.24 -25.88
C ALA A 487 -20.65 1.56 -26.40
N ILE A 488 -20.24 2.82 -26.35
CA ILE A 488 -18.88 3.26 -26.73
C ILE A 488 -17.82 2.58 -25.86
N ARG A 489 -18.02 2.57 -24.53
CA ARG A 489 -17.11 1.90 -23.60
C ARG A 489 -17.07 0.39 -23.83
N ALA A 490 -18.22 -0.24 -24.08
CA ALA A 490 -18.26 -1.67 -24.43
C ALA A 490 -17.46 -1.96 -25.71
N LEU A 491 -17.58 -1.12 -26.75
CA LEU A 491 -16.77 -1.26 -27.98
C LEU A 491 -15.27 -1.09 -27.73
N GLY A 492 -14.89 -0.16 -26.85
CA GLY A 492 -13.51 0.01 -26.37
C GLY A 492 -12.99 -1.21 -25.62
N ASN A 493 -13.79 -1.78 -24.71
CA ASN A 493 -13.46 -2.99 -23.95
C ASN A 493 -13.35 -4.23 -24.84
N ILE A 494 -14.22 -4.37 -25.86
CA ILE A 494 -14.13 -5.41 -26.90
C ILE A 494 -12.86 -5.21 -27.76
N GLN A 495 -12.26 -4.02 -27.72
CA GLN A 495 -11.14 -3.60 -28.58
C GLN A 495 -11.47 -3.74 -30.07
N SER A 496 -12.71 -3.42 -30.43
CA SER A 496 -13.21 -3.66 -31.79
C SER A 496 -12.64 -2.67 -32.79
N LYS A 497 -11.84 -3.16 -33.74
CA LYS A 497 -11.36 -2.36 -34.87
C LYS A 497 -12.48 -1.93 -35.82
N GLU A 498 -13.56 -2.69 -35.90
CA GLU A 498 -14.75 -2.33 -36.70
C GLU A 498 -15.47 -1.11 -36.12
N ALA A 499 -15.32 -0.86 -34.82
CA ALA A 499 -15.85 0.34 -34.17
C ALA A 499 -15.00 1.59 -34.43
N VAL A 500 -13.77 1.47 -34.92
CA VAL A 500 -12.87 2.62 -35.12
C VAL A 500 -13.47 3.67 -36.06
N PRO A 501 -14.00 3.35 -37.26
CA PRO A 501 -14.58 4.36 -38.12
C PRO A 501 -15.83 5.05 -37.53
N PRO A 502 -16.81 4.32 -36.93
CA PRO A 502 -17.91 4.96 -36.19
C PRO A 502 -17.44 5.84 -35.03
N LEU A 503 -16.45 5.40 -34.25
CA LEU A 503 -15.90 6.18 -33.14
C LEU A 503 -15.18 7.45 -33.64
N ILE A 504 -14.39 7.35 -34.72
CA ILE A 504 -13.78 8.53 -35.37
C ILE A 504 -14.87 9.51 -35.84
N LYS A 505 -15.99 9.00 -36.38
CA LYS A 505 -17.11 9.86 -36.77
C LYS A 505 -17.68 10.62 -35.56
N ILE A 506 -17.93 9.94 -34.44
CA ILE A 506 -18.41 10.57 -33.19
C ILE A 506 -17.41 11.62 -32.70
N VAL A 507 -16.12 11.28 -32.70
CA VAL A 507 -15.05 12.14 -32.21
C VAL A 507 -14.88 13.40 -33.07
N THR A 508 -15.12 13.30 -34.38
CA THR A 508 -15.02 14.41 -35.34
C THR A 508 -16.32 15.18 -35.56
N ASP A 509 -17.44 14.71 -35.02
CA ASP A 509 -18.74 15.39 -35.05
C ASP A 509 -18.81 16.41 -33.91
N THR A 510 -18.73 17.70 -34.26
CA THR A 510 -18.70 18.81 -33.29
C THR A 510 -20.05 19.05 -32.63
N ASP A 511 -21.15 18.53 -33.18
CA ASP A 511 -22.49 18.65 -32.60
C ASP A 511 -22.75 17.59 -31.52
N THR A 512 -21.87 16.60 -31.40
CA THR A 512 -21.97 15.54 -30.39
C THR A 512 -21.61 16.07 -29.00
N ASP A 513 -22.38 15.65 -28.00
CA ASP A 513 -22.12 15.93 -26.58
C ASP A 513 -20.67 15.63 -26.17
N VAL A 514 -20.10 16.54 -25.38
CA VAL A 514 -18.68 16.50 -24.97
C VAL A 514 -18.32 15.19 -24.27
N PHE A 515 -19.17 14.67 -23.38
CA PHE A 515 -18.89 13.42 -22.65
C PHE A 515 -18.91 12.20 -23.56
N VAL A 516 -19.79 12.19 -24.57
CA VAL A 516 -19.84 11.14 -25.59
C VAL A 516 -18.59 11.17 -26.47
N ARG A 517 -18.15 12.38 -26.88
CA ARG A 517 -16.90 12.55 -27.64
C ARG A 517 -15.69 12.09 -26.84
N SER A 518 -15.58 12.48 -25.57
CA SER A 518 -14.51 12.03 -24.68
C SER A 518 -14.54 10.52 -24.49
N SER A 519 -15.72 9.91 -24.25
CA SER A 519 -15.85 8.45 -24.16
C SER A 519 -15.36 7.74 -25.43
N ALA A 520 -15.64 8.32 -26.61
CA ALA A 520 -15.20 7.75 -27.89
C ALA A 520 -13.69 7.91 -28.10
N ILE A 521 -13.10 9.03 -27.66
CA ILE A 521 -11.65 9.23 -27.64
C ILE A 521 -10.97 8.22 -26.70
N ASP A 522 -11.50 8.03 -25.50
CA ASP A 522 -10.98 7.07 -24.53
C ASP A 522 -11.07 5.64 -25.08
N ALA A 523 -12.20 5.28 -25.71
CA ALA A 523 -12.35 4.01 -26.39
C ALA A 523 -11.30 3.81 -27.49
N LEU A 524 -11.00 4.85 -28.30
CA LEU A 524 -9.94 4.79 -29.32
C LEU A 524 -8.55 4.64 -28.72
N GLY A 525 -8.29 5.30 -27.59
CA GLY A 525 -7.06 5.13 -26.78
C GLY A 525 -6.91 3.71 -26.25
N ASN A 526 -7.99 3.14 -25.70
CA ASN A 526 -8.03 1.76 -25.19
C ASN A 526 -7.89 0.71 -26.30
N ILE A 527 -8.47 0.97 -27.48
CA ILE A 527 -8.26 0.16 -28.69
C ILE A 527 -6.80 0.29 -29.19
N GLN A 528 -6.06 1.31 -28.74
CA GLN A 528 -4.73 1.68 -29.22
C GLN A 528 -4.72 1.92 -30.74
N SER A 529 -5.77 2.58 -31.24
CA SER A 529 -5.98 2.73 -32.68
C SER A 529 -5.00 3.74 -33.30
N LYS A 530 -4.05 3.23 -34.08
CA LYS A 530 -3.16 4.10 -34.90
C LYS A 530 -3.92 4.88 -35.97
N GLU A 531 -5.05 4.35 -36.45
CA GLU A 531 -5.92 5.04 -37.41
C GLU A 531 -6.59 6.28 -36.79
N ALA A 532 -6.77 6.29 -35.47
CA ALA A 532 -7.28 7.45 -34.75
C ALA A 532 -6.23 8.55 -34.55
N VAL A 533 -4.92 8.28 -34.73
CA VAL A 533 -3.87 9.27 -34.48
C VAL A 533 -4.04 10.54 -35.33
N PRO A 534 -4.26 10.49 -36.66
CA PRO A 534 -4.43 11.71 -37.44
C PRO A 534 -5.71 12.52 -37.06
N PRO A 535 -6.90 11.90 -36.87
CA PRO A 535 -8.05 12.61 -36.33
C PRO A 535 -7.84 13.21 -34.94
N LEU A 536 -7.17 12.50 -34.03
CA LEU A 536 -6.86 13.00 -32.69
C LEU A 536 -5.88 14.17 -32.75
N ILE A 537 -4.83 14.12 -33.59
CA ILE A 537 -3.93 15.25 -33.83
C ILE A 537 -4.71 16.45 -34.38
N LYS A 538 -5.67 16.23 -35.29
CA LYS A 538 -6.53 17.31 -35.79
C LYS A 538 -7.31 17.98 -34.67
N ILE A 539 -7.94 17.21 -33.78
CA ILE A 539 -8.68 17.71 -32.61
C ILE A 539 -7.76 18.49 -31.67
N VAL A 540 -6.59 17.92 -31.37
CA VAL A 540 -5.61 18.53 -30.48
C VAL A 540 -5.11 19.88 -31.01
N THR A 541 -4.98 20.02 -32.34
CA THR A 541 -4.51 21.24 -33.01
C THR A 541 -5.62 22.22 -33.39
N ASP A 542 -6.89 21.83 -33.26
CA ASP A 542 -8.04 22.69 -33.49
C ASP A 542 -8.37 23.48 -32.22
N THR A 543 -8.05 24.78 -32.23
CA THR A 543 -8.22 25.67 -31.09
C THR A 543 -9.68 25.98 -30.76
N ASP A 544 -10.60 25.74 -31.69
CA ASP A 544 -12.03 25.96 -31.48
C ASP A 544 -12.70 24.76 -30.78
N THR A 545 -11.98 23.63 -30.64
CA THR A 545 -12.50 22.46 -29.93
C THR A 545 -12.49 22.66 -28.42
N ASP A 546 -13.57 22.21 -27.77
CA ASP A 546 -13.72 22.20 -26.31
C ASP A 546 -12.48 21.63 -25.59
N VAL A 547 -12.10 22.29 -24.50
CA VAL A 547 -10.89 22.00 -23.72
C VAL A 547 -10.86 20.55 -23.23
N PHE A 548 -11.99 20.00 -22.75
CA PHE A 548 -12.04 18.63 -22.24
C PHE A 548 -11.82 17.62 -23.35
N VAL A 549 -12.40 17.86 -24.53
CA VAL A 549 -12.21 16.98 -25.69
C VAL A 549 -10.77 17.02 -26.18
N ARG A 550 -10.16 18.22 -26.22
CA ARG A 550 -8.73 18.36 -26.59
C ARG A 550 -7.84 17.63 -25.60
N SER A 551 -8.06 17.78 -24.31
CA SER A 551 -7.31 17.07 -23.27
C SER A 551 -7.49 15.55 -23.36
N SER A 552 -8.71 15.03 -23.51
CA SER A 552 -8.94 13.59 -23.75
C SER A 552 -8.18 13.10 -24.98
N ALA A 553 -8.15 13.88 -26.07
CA ALA A 553 -7.43 13.51 -27.29
C ALA A 553 -5.91 13.47 -27.07
N ILE A 554 -5.37 14.40 -26.29
CA ILE A 554 -3.96 14.40 -25.88
C ILE A 554 -3.65 13.16 -25.04
N ASP A 555 -4.48 12.86 -24.05
CA ASP A 555 -4.31 11.70 -23.17
C ASP A 555 -4.36 10.39 -23.96
N ALA A 556 -5.31 10.26 -24.89
CA ALA A 556 -5.39 9.13 -25.80
C ALA A 556 -4.12 9.00 -26.66
N LEU A 557 -3.55 10.10 -27.17
CA LEU A 557 -2.28 10.07 -27.92
C LEU A 557 -1.09 9.64 -27.04
N GLY A 558 -1.08 10.07 -25.77
CA GLY A 558 -0.12 9.61 -24.75
C GLY A 558 -0.25 8.11 -24.47
N ASN A 559 -1.47 7.61 -24.29
CA ASN A 559 -1.78 6.20 -24.06
C ASN A 559 -1.45 5.32 -25.27
N ILE A 560 -1.68 5.83 -26.50
CA ILE A 560 -1.24 5.20 -27.75
C ILE A 560 0.30 5.23 -27.89
N GLN A 561 0.98 6.07 -27.11
CA GLN A 561 2.42 6.35 -27.19
C GLN A 561 2.83 6.83 -28.59
N SER A 562 2.00 7.69 -29.19
CA SER A 562 2.19 8.14 -30.56
C SER A 562 3.37 9.10 -30.69
N LYS A 563 4.46 8.64 -31.30
CA LYS A 563 5.60 9.51 -31.65
C LYS A 563 5.23 10.57 -32.69
N GLU A 564 4.24 10.30 -33.54
CA GLU A 564 3.73 11.26 -34.54
C GLU A 564 3.04 12.46 -33.88
N ALA A 565 2.54 12.29 -32.65
CA ALA A 565 1.96 13.38 -31.87
C ALA A 565 3.01 14.28 -31.20
N VAL A 566 4.28 13.86 -31.09
CA VAL A 566 5.32 14.64 -30.39
C VAL A 566 5.49 16.05 -30.97
N PRO A 567 5.64 16.27 -32.29
CA PRO A 567 5.80 17.63 -32.81
C PRO A 567 4.56 18.52 -32.61
N PRO A 568 3.31 18.07 -32.87
CA PRO A 568 2.11 18.83 -32.51
C PRO A 568 1.99 19.14 -31.02
N LEU A 569 2.31 18.18 -30.14
CA LEU A 569 2.29 18.40 -28.70
C LEU A 569 3.35 19.43 -28.29
N ILE A 570 4.57 19.36 -28.81
CA ILE A 570 5.62 20.38 -28.56
C ILE A 570 5.15 21.77 -29.00
N LYS A 571 4.45 21.88 -30.13
CA LYS A 571 3.87 23.16 -30.57
C LYS A 571 2.86 23.68 -29.55
N ILE A 572 1.99 22.84 -29.03
CA ILE A 572 1.00 23.20 -28.00
C ILE A 572 1.67 23.64 -26.70
N VAL A 573 2.69 22.90 -26.22
CA VAL A 573 3.34 23.26 -24.95
C VAL A 573 4.02 24.63 -25.02
N THR A 574 4.51 25.01 -26.20
CA THR A 574 5.25 26.26 -26.44
C THR A 574 4.36 27.44 -26.84
N ASP A 575 3.07 27.18 -27.12
CA ASP A 575 2.09 28.20 -27.46
C ASP A 575 1.43 28.74 -26.18
N THR A 576 1.83 29.94 -25.77
CA THR A 576 1.35 30.59 -24.54
C THR A 576 -0.11 31.05 -24.62
N ASP A 577 -0.68 31.12 -25.83
CA ASP A 577 -2.09 31.49 -26.02
C ASP A 577 -3.02 30.28 -25.85
N THR A 578 -2.46 29.06 -25.77
CA THR A 578 -3.25 27.84 -25.51
C THR A 578 -3.64 27.73 -24.05
N ASP A 579 -4.88 27.29 -23.80
CA ASP A 579 -5.42 27.01 -22.47
C ASP A 579 -4.48 26.15 -21.61
N VAL A 580 -4.35 26.53 -20.34
CA VAL A 580 -3.38 25.95 -19.39
C VAL A 580 -3.62 24.46 -19.13
N PHE A 581 -4.88 23.99 -19.14
CA PHE A 581 -5.20 22.58 -18.97
C PHE A 581 -4.73 21.77 -20.16
N VAL A 582 -4.96 22.27 -21.38
CA VAL A 582 -4.51 21.61 -22.60
C VAL A 582 -2.98 21.58 -22.68
N ARG A 583 -2.30 22.67 -22.32
CA ARG A 583 -0.83 22.72 -22.25
C ARG A 583 -0.29 21.69 -21.26
N SER A 584 -0.91 21.61 -20.08
CA SER A 584 -0.52 20.67 -19.03
C SER A 584 -0.72 19.21 -19.46
N SER A 585 -1.88 18.86 -20.05
CA SER A 585 -2.11 17.55 -20.65
C SER A 585 -1.06 17.22 -21.71
N ALA A 586 -0.70 18.18 -22.58
CA ALA A 586 0.30 17.97 -23.63
C ALA A 586 1.69 17.69 -23.04
N ILE A 587 2.06 18.38 -21.97
CA ILE A 587 3.30 18.15 -21.24
C ILE A 587 3.30 16.76 -20.59
N ASP A 588 2.23 16.39 -19.90
CA ASP A 588 2.11 15.07 -19.26
C ASP A 588 2.14 13.94 -20.31
N ALA A 589 1.47 14.10 -21.46
CA ALA A 589 1.55 13.17 -22.58
C ALA A 589 2.97 13.03 -23.14
N LEU A 590 3.73 14.13 -23.27
CA LEU A 590 5.15 14.08 -23.69
C LEU A 590 6.03 13.35 -22.67
N GLY A 591 5.74 13.51 -21.37
CA GLY A 591 6.35 12.74 -20.29
C GLY A 591 6.05 11.25 -20.38
N ASN A 592 4.78 10.89 -20.62
CA ASN A 592 4.33 9.51 -20.77
C ASN A 592 4.90 8.83 -22.03
N ILE A 593 5.02 9.58 -23.13
CA ILE A 593 5.73 9.14 -24.35
C ILE A 593 7.25 9.00 -24.11
N GLN A 594 7.78 9.60 -23.02
CA GLN A 594 9.20 9.69 -22.69
C GLN A 594 10.02 10.33 -23.82
N SER A 595 9.48 11.41 -24.40
CA SER A 595 10.09 12.06 -25.56
C SER A 595 11.33 12.86 -25.17
N LYS A 596 12.52 12.38 -25.56
CA LYS A 596 13.77 13.13 -25.42
C LYS A 596 13.78 14.42 -26.25
N GLU A 597 13.05 14.45 -27.37
CA GLU A 597 12.91 15.64 -28.21
C GLU A 597 12.17 16.77 -27.49
N ALA A 598 11.29 16.43 -26.53
CA ALA A 598 10.59 17.41 -25.72
C ALA A 598 11.45 18.03 -24.60
N VAL A 599 12.62 17.46 -24.27
CA VAL A 599 13.45 17.94 -23.15
C VAL A 599 13.84 19.42 -23.29
N PRO A 600 14.40 19.91 -24.42
CA PRO A 600 14.76 21.33 -24.51
C PRO A 600 13.56 22.28 -24.44
N PRO A 601 12.42 22.03 -25.12
CA PRO A 601 11.20 22.80 -24.91
C PRO A 601 10.69 22.79 -23.46
N LEU A 602 10.66 21.61 -22.80
CA LEU A 602 10.21 21.49 -21.42
C LEU A 602 11.12 22.25 -20.44
N ILE A 603 12.45 22.23 -20.66
CA ILE A 603 13.40 23.05 -19.88
C ILE A 603 13.08 24.54 -19.99
N LYS A 604 12.63 25.04 -21.15
CA LYS A 604 12.21 26.44 -21.28
C LYS A 604 10.95 26.72 -20.45
N ILE A 605 10.01 25.78 -20.41
CA ILE A 605 8.70 25.89 -19.77
C ILE A 605 8.78 25.80 -18.24
N VAL A 606 9.87 25.30 -17.66
CA VAL A 606 10.04 25.35 -16.20
C VAL A 606 10.03 26.78 -15.64
N THR A 607 10.18 27.79 -16.50
CA THR A 607 10.09 29.22 -16.16
C THR A 607 8.81 29.90 -16.66
N ASP A 608 7.79 29.11 -17.03
CA ASP A 608 6.50 29.62 -17.50
C ASP A 608 5.78 30.47 -16.45
N THR A 609 4.97 31.44 -16.89
CA THR A 609 4.19 32.28 -15.99
C THR A 609 3.14 31.48 -15.22
N ASP A 610 2.57 30.44 -15.85
CA ASP A 610 1.56 29.60 -15.24
C ASP A 610 2.14 28.50 -14.36
N THR A 611 1.59 28.33 -13.16
CA THR A 611 2.15 27.42 -12.14
C THR A 611 1.88 25.95 -12.46
N ASP A 612 0.72 25.62 -13.01
CA ASP A 612 0.34 24.24 -13.34
C ASP A 612 1.18 23.74 -14.52
N VAL A 613 1.39 24.62 -15.50
CA VAL A 613 2.27 24.37 -16.64
C VAL A 613 3.72 24.14 -16.20
N ARG A 614 4.28 24.99 -15.32
CA ARG A 614 5.62 24.76 -14.76
C ARG A 614 5.70 23.42 -14.04
N SER A 615 4.68 23.11 -13.24
CA SER A 615 4.60 21.88 -12.44
C SER A 615 4.58 20.63 -13.32
N SER A 616 3.76 20.61 -14.37
CA SER A 616 3.74 19.51 -15.34
C SER A 616 5.08 19.42 -16.08
N ALA A 617 5.73 20.53 -16.43
CA ALA A 617 7.03 20.49 -17.12
C ALA A 617 8.13 19.86 -16.26
N ILE A 618 8.21 20.26 -14.99
CA ILE A 618 9.15 19.69 -14.03
C ILE A 618 8.88 18.18 -13.83
N ARG A 619 7.61 17.79 -13.67
CA ARG A 619 7.21 16.39 -13.52
C ARG A 619 7.59 15.57 -14.75
N ALA A 620 7.29 16.07 -15.95
CA ALA A 620 7.64 15.43 -17.21
C ALA A 620 9.17 15.26 -17.35
N LEU A 621 9.97 16.28 -17.00
CA LEU A 621 11.44 16.18 -17.01
C LEU A 621 11.97 15.13 -16.02
N GLY A 622 11.36 15.03 -14.84
CA GLY A 622 11.62 13.98 -13.86
C GLY A 622 11.28 12.58 -14.39
N ASN A 623 10.11 12.42 -15.03
CA ASN A 623 9.67 11.16 -15.63
C ASN A 623 10.54 10.73 -16.82
N ILE A 624 11.03 11.69 -17.61
CA ILE A 624 11.99 11.46 -18.69
C ILE A 624 13.40 11.15 -18.14
N GLN A 625 13.66 11.45 -16.86
CA GLN A 625 14.96 11.31 -16.17
C GLN A 625 16.08 12.08 -16.88
N SER A 626 15.79 13.30 -17.34
CA SER A 626 16.74 14.11 -18.11
C SER A 626 17.79 14.76 -17.21
N LYS A 627 19.06 14.36 -17.36
CA LYS A 627 20.20 15.03 -16.68
C LYS A 627 20.40 16.48 -17.12
N GLU A 628 19.96 16.83 -18.33
CA GLU A 628 20.02 18.21 -18.84
C GLU A 628 19.10 19.15 -18.05
N ALA A 629 18.07 18.61 -17.39
CA ALA A 629 17.18 19.38 -16.52
C ALA A 629 17.76 19.65 -15.13
N VAL A 630 18.87 19.03 -14.73
CA VAL A 630 19.42 19.20 -13.37
C VAL A 630 19.76 20.67 -13.04
N PRO A 631 20.55 21.41 -13.86
CA PRO A 631 20.84 22.81 -13.55
C PRO A 631 19.60 23.71 -13.40
N PRO A 632 18.61 23.70 -14.32
CA PRO A 632 17.42 24.53 -14.15
C PRO A 632 16.56 24.09 -12.95
N LEU A 633 16.51 22.81 -12.61
CA LEU A 633 15.82 22.34 -11.40
C LEU A 633 16.54 22.79 -10.12
N ILE A 634 17.89 22.77 -10.10
CA ILE A 634 18.67 23.31 -8.97
C ILE A 634 18.39 24.81 -8.79
N ASN A 635 18.30 25.57 -9.88
CA ASN A 635 17.95 27.00 -9.81
C ASN A 635 16.57 27.21 -9.18
N ILE A 636 15.57 26.39 -9.51
CA ILE A 636 14.22 26.49 -8.91
C ILE A 636 14.27 26.23 -7.40
N ILE A 637 15.03 25.22 -6.96
CA ILE A 637 15.07 24.89 -5.53
C ILE A 637 15.94 25.84 -4.70
N THR A 638 16.79 26.64 -5.35
CA THR A 638 17.66 27.64 -4.69
C THR A 638 17.10 29.06 -4.78
N ASP A 639 16.07 29.29 -5.59
CA ASP A 639 15.37 30.56 -5.70
C ASP A 639 14.44 30.77 -4.50
N THR A 640 14.74 31.79 -3.69
CA THR A 640 14.02 32.13 -2.45
C THR A 640 12.59 32.60 -2.70
N ASP A 641 12.26 33.04 -3.92
CA ASP A 641 10.92 33.52 -4.27
C ASP A 641 10.01 32.38 -4.79
N THR A 642 10.53 31.15 -4.90
CA THR A 642 9.78 29.99 -5.38
C THR A 642 8.75 29.51 -4.34
N ASN A 643 7.50 29.32 -4.78
CA ASN A 643 6.46 28.79 -3.91
C ASN A 643 6.68 27.31 -3.52
N SER A 644 6.14 26.90 -2.36
CA SER A 644 6.40 25.58 -1.78
C SER A 644 5.96 24.40 -2.65
N SER A 645 4.91 24.57 -3.46
CA SER A 645 4.39 23.50 -4.34
C SER A 645 5.35 23.24 -5.50
N LEU A 646 5.85 24.29 -6.14
CA LEU A 646 6.82 24.17 -7.22
C LEU A 646 8.16 23.62 -6.70
N LEU A 647 8.56 24.07 -5.51
CA LEU A 647 9.74 23.60 -4.80
C LEU A 647 9.67 22.09 -4.55
N GLU A 648 8.53 21.60 -4.04
CA GLU A 648 8.30 20.16 -3.88
C GLU A 648 8.52 19.38 -5.19
N ILE A 649 7.89 19.83 -6.28
CA ILE A 649 7.90 19.09 -7.54
C ILE A 649 9.32 19.07 -8.14
N ALA A 650 10.06 20.17 -8.02
CA ALA A 650 11.45 20.25 -8.46
C ALA A 650 12.37 19.35 -7.63
N ILE A 651 12.20 19.32 -6.32
CA ILE A 651 12.94 18.41 -5.43
C ILE A 651 12.64 16.94 -5.81
N ARG A 652 11.38 16.57 -6.01
CA ARG A 652 11.01 15.21 -6.44
C ARG A 652 11.59 14.84 -7.80
N ALA A 653 11.57 15.77 -8.75
CA ALA A 653 12.17 15.57 -10.06
C ALA A 653 13.68 15.32 -9.96
N LEU A 654 14.41 16.09 -9.13
CA LEU A 654 15.83 15.88 -8.86
C LEU A 654 16.12 14.51 -8.22
N GLY A 655 15.26 14.07 -7.30
CA GLY A 655 15.31 12.72 -6.73
C GLY A 655 15.10 11.62 -7.79
N ASN A 656 14.09 11.77 -8.64
CA ASN A 656 13.80 10.83 -9.74
C ASN A 656 14.93 10.78 -10.79
N ILE A 657 15.62 11.90 -11.02
CA ILE A 657 16.80 11.98 -11.89
C ILE A 657 18.05 11.40 -11.20
N GLN A 658 18.03 11.24 -9.87
CA GLN A 658 19.15 10.82 -9.03
C GLN A 658 20.37 11.75 -9.16
N SER A 659 20.13 13.06 -9.14
CA SER A 659 21.19 14.06 -9.32
C SER A 659 22.05 14.23 -8.08
N LYS A 660 23.31 13.78 -8.15
CA LYS A 660 24.32 13.99 -7.10
C LYS A 660 24.68 15.47 -6.94
N GLU A 661 24.60 16.22 -8.03
CA GLU A 661 24.88 17.66 -8.06
C GLU A 661 23.88 18.44 -7.20
N ALA A 662 22.67 17.90 -6.96
CA ALA A 662 21.67 18.54 -6.12
C ALA A 662 21.88 18.32 -4.61
N ILE A 663 22.78 17.43 -4.17
CA ILE A 663 22.93 17.04 -2.76
C ILE A 663 23.15 18.27 -1.86
N GLU A 664 24.07 19.15 -2.22
CA GLU A 664 24.38 20.34 -1.41
C GLU A 664 23.17 21.29 -1.32
N SER A 665 22.49 21.53 -2.44
CA SER A 665 21.28 22.35 -2.47
C SER A 665 20.14 21.75 -1.66
N LEU A 666 19.95 20.43 -1.72
CA LEU A 666 18.96 19.72 -0.90
C LEU A 666 19.30 19.82 0.59
N ILE A 667 20.58 19.71 0.97
CA ILE A 667 21.02 19.88 2.36
C ILE A 667 20.76 21.30 2.85
N ASN A 668 21.04 22.32 2.04
CA ASN A 668 20.76 23.70 2.41
C ASN A 668 19.28 23.91 2.72
N ILE A 669 18.38 23.34 1.89
CA ILE A 669 16.92 23.34 2.13
C ILE A 669 16.57 22.61 3.43
N ILE A 670 17.19 21.45 3.70
CA ILE A 670 16.98 20.68 4.94
C ILE A 670 17.44 21.45 6.17
N THR A 671 18.55 22.17 6.10
CA THR A 671 19.13 22.89 7.26
C THR A 671 18.55 24.28 7.47
N ASP A 672 17.88 24.85 6.47
CA ASP A 672 17.23 26.16 6.60
C ASP A 672 15.98 26.07 7.49
N THR A 673 16.03 26.80 8.60
CA THR A 673 14.94 26.88 9.58
C THR A 673 13.72 27.62 9.06
N ASN A 674 13.89 28.47 8.03
CA ASN A 674 12.79 29.23 7.43
C ASN A 674 12.02 28.42 6.38
N THR A 675 12.64 27.37 5.81
CA THR A 675 11.99 26.46 4.88
C THR A 675 10.85 25.72 5.57
N ASP A 676 9.75 25.49 4.85
CA ASP A 676 8.60 24.74 5.38
C ASP A 676 8.97 23.29 5.76
N ARG A 677 8.38 22.77 6.84
CA ARG A 677 8.69 21.43 7.37
C ARG A 677 8.37 20.34 6.35
N TYR A 678 7.29 20.47 5.59
CA TYR A 678 6.93 19.51 4.55
C TYR A 678 7.95 19.54 3.42
N VAL A 679 8.39 20.72 2.97
CA VAL A 679 9.43 20.85 1.93
C VAL A 679 10.75 20.21 2.37
N ARG A 680 11.21 20.45 3.61
CA ARG A 680 12.40 19.80 4.16
C ARG A 680 12.31 18.27 4.11
N ARG A 681 11.14 17.72 4.42
CA ARG A 681 10.90 16.28 4.34
C ARG A 681 11.03 15.77 2.91
N ILE A 682 10.48 16.47 1.91
CA ILE A 682 10.64 16.08 0.51
C ILE A 682 12.11 16.17 0.09
N ALA A 683 12.87 17.16 0.57
CA ALA A 683 14.30 17.26 0.30
C ALA A 683 15.08 16.06 0.88
N ILE A 684 14.72 15.60 2.09
CA ILE A 684 15.27 14.37 2.68
C ILE A 684 14.91 13.15 1.79
N GLU A 685 13.65 13.00 1.38
CA GLU A 685 13.22 11.90 0.50
C GLU A 685 13.98 11.88 -0.82
N ALA A 686 14.11 13.03 -1.48
CA ALA A 686 14.86 13.15 -2.73
C ALA A 686 16.35 12.83 -2.52
N LEU A 687 16.94 13.27 -1.40
CA LEU A 687 18.33 12.99 -1.06
C LEU A 687 18.58 11.49 -0.85
N LEU A 688 17.63 10.79 -0.24
CA LEU A 688 17.67 9.33 -0.09
C LEU A 688 17.43 8.59 -1.41
N GLY A 689 16.64 9.17 -2.32
CA GLY A 689 16.40 8.64 -3.66
C GLY A 689 17.61 8.75 -4.61
N ILE A 690 18.64 9.53 -4.26
CA ILE A 690 19.91 9.59 -4.98
C ILE A 690 20.76 8.37 -4.59
N GLU A 691 21.13 7.54 -5.58
CA GLU A 691 21.84 6.25 -5.40
C GLU A 691 21.10 5.16 -4.58
N PRO A 692 19.84 4.82 -4.91
CA PRO A 692 19.03 3.88 -4.13
C PRO A 692 19.53 2.43 -4.23
N GLU A 693 20.32 2.10 -5.27
CA GLU A 693 20.83 0.75 -5.54
C GLU A 693 21.78 0.23 -4.45
N GLN A 694 22.35 1.12 -3.62
CA GLN A 694 23.17 0.74 -2.46
C GLN A 694 22.32 0.33 -1.23
N TYR A 695 21.00 0.58 -1.27
CA TYR A 695 20.05 0.35 -0.18
C TYR A 695 18.94 -0.63 -0.57
N GLN A 696 19.28 -1.68 -1.34
CA GLN A 696 18.29 -2.63 -1.87
C GLN A 696 17.31 -3.14 -0.80
N GLY A 697 16.04 -2.80 -0.97
CA GLY A 697 14.93 -3.26 -0.12
C GLY A 697 13.70 -2.35 -0.05
N TYR A 698 13.79 -1.07 -0.42
CA TYR A 698 12.73 -0.09 -0.10
C TYR A 698 12.40 0.79 -1.31
N SER A 699 11.15 0.72 -1.79
CA SER A 699 10.69 1.56 -2.90
C SER A 699 10.36 2.97 -2.43
N ILE A 700 10.51 3.96 -3.31
CA ILE A 700 10.05 5.36 -3.13
C ILE A 700 8.55 5.43 -2.75
N THR A 701 7.76 4.42 -3.14
CA THR A 701 6.35 4.23 -2.75
C THR A 701 6.14 3.84 -1.28
N HIS A 702 7.13 3.26 -0.60
CA HIS A 702 7.09 2.95 0.83
C HIS A 702 7.15 4.24 1.67
N TRP A 703 8.06 5.15 1.30
CA TRP A 703 8.28 6.43 1.97
C TRP A 703 7.07 7.37 1.93
N THR A 704 6.40 7.45 0.79
CA THR A 704 5.21 8.30 0.59
C THR A 704 3.97 7.78 1.33
N ASN A 705 3.83 6.46 1.50
CA ASN A 705 2.67 5.83 2.14
C ASN A 705 2.80 5.65 3.66
N LEU A 706 4.01 5.52 4.22
CA LEU A 706 4.20 5.38 5.68
C LEU A 706 4.08 6.71 6.42
N LEU A 707 4.55 7.80 5.83
CA LEU A 707 4.54 9.13 6.43
C LEU A 707 3.15 9.79 6.37
N SER A 708 2.38 9.54 5.31
CA SER A 708 0.99 10.00 5.19
C SER A 708 0.06 9.34 6.23
N ASN A 709 0.31 8.08 6.57
CA ASN A 709 -0.52 7.35 7.54
C ASN A 709 -0.27 7.73 9.01
N ARG A 710 0.91 8.25 9.39
CA ARG A 710 1.19 8.65 10.78
C ARG A 710 0.88 10.12 11.12
N ILE A 711 0.68 10.99 10.13
CA ILE A 711 0.15 12.35 10.34
C ILE A 711 -1.33 12.32 10.76
N ARG A 712 -2.06 11.23 10.51
CA ARG A 712 -3.42 11.04 11.04
C ARG A 712 -3.47 10.60 12.51
N ASN A 713 -2.36 10.14 13.10
CA ASN A 713 -2.35 9.51 14.43
C ASN A 713 -1.41 10.19 15.45
N ARG A 714 -1.02 11.46 15.25
CA ARG A 714 -0.42 12.30 16.31
C ARG A 714 -0.98 13.70 16.30
#